data_AF-A0A9N9F3N4-F1
#
_entry.id   AF-A0A9N9F3N4-F1
#
_cell.length_a   1.000
_cell.length_b   1.000
_cell.length_c   1.000
_cell.angle_alpha   90.00
_cell.angle_beta   90.00
_cell.angle_gamma   90.00
#
_symmetry.space_group_name_H-M   'P 1'
#
loop_
_entity.id
_entity.type
_entity.pdbx_description
1 polymer ?
#
loop_
_entity_poly.entity_id
_entity_poly.type
_entity_poly.pdbx_seq_one_letter_code
_entity_poly.pdbx_strand_id
1 'polypeptide(L)'
;MLIRNDQEIEEILHSFNEINERISQQENAIIIIGKTGEGKSTLLGYLTGIPLFSKEDEFGDYIIKSDNSNGIIISDSAVSQTSLPICREVYWDCPGFEDTGGPVQNIVNAYSIYKLVKSVKKLKILLVISESTIKDTRKIEFLNIINYLGETFKNIDELVQGLCLVITKSDKLDTRKVSNCFHRILEEYDNQESFSQSKRKILNFLSSSESQIVFFNAPHQKDQKISDTDKILILESIEKISYLENLEPSILLDDKSKLYINDLVERFYGDINNYIEQKFYPAIQNYFRTLIDTHLGTVKELRNSLIDFSDKFKNIHNNPEKFEENLQQIFFIVELMKRNDLNEELSKKISLLNFFKLVKPESLEIKGNTSSWYNHISELIKEIDMLTSFPKVHNQGHLLTLEGIIIGTEDINNAMNDQKLSEINVFSLNSLFIDEDIIAPGINLTIISPQWRVVGKRIINLKGNPGPPHPSSKAKDGIPFIQEKSRDKINDEIPNEKSNYLIPFTNEKSNFLIPFINDEQINDEKINNQTDDEILTVDDQKINGEDGLPGLPGYNGGNFYGRGNTFFDISSLTIDVSGGDGGQGQDGGNGADGFDGSDCGEEFVKNKDDSALISREKVKLNLFSDKEEALDKVIRCTEKVVKLVLTVNDKHEEIYEYFDPGQKGGDGGRGGIGGIGGKHGFVVLNSSSKLLENPNILEESRRGLNGKGGSPGLGGKNGRKYRGVYINERVFPAVRGIREFDSKCAISGGVLETTRAVTTAASSATITGAAVGAAEASKKTLIEKILIEIGLKSNQVAFSVPGALGSFGITLAAQGAFSAISAHLSSHWKEAPHEVDNDELDERASEGNLPVGLNENNIKTPSDQFSFKTIRENEKSYKQFYGQNRDFISIKELLDL
;
A
#
# COMPACT_ATOMS: atom_id res chain seq x y z
N MET A 1 -49.41 -16.96 -31.28
CA MET A 1 -50.00 -15.74 -31.87
C MET A 1 -49.02 -14.56 -31.90
N LEU A 2 -48.00 -14.52 -31.03
CA LEU A 2 -46.94 -13.49 -31.00
C LEU A 2 -46.17 -13.28 -32.32
N ILE A 3 -45.97 -14.34 -33.12
CA ILE A 3 -45.06 -14.35 -34.29
C ILE A 3 -45.50 -13.44 -35.46
N ARG A 4 -46.75 -12.96 -35.51
CA ARG A 4 -47.21 -12.03 -36.57
C ARG A 4 -46.83 -10.56 -36.31
N ASN A 5 -46.37 -10.22 -35.11
CA ASN A 5 -46.40 -8.83 -34.63
C ASN A 5 -45.14 -8.03 -34.98
N ASP A 6 -43.97 -8.66 -34.91
CA ASP A 6 -42.69 -8.01 -35.24
C ASP A 6 -42.60 -7.73 -36.75
N GLN A 7 -43.12 -8.66 -37.56
CA GLN A 7 -43.11 -8.58 -39.02
C GLN A 7 -43.82 -7.32 -39.55
N GLU A 8 -44.95 -6.90 -38.96
CA GLU A 8 -45.66 -5.67 -39.37
C GLU A 8 -44.83 -4.41 -39.12
N ILE A 9 -44.09 -4.37 -38.00
CA ILE A 9 -43.21 -3.26 -37.62
C ILE A 9 -41.98 -3.24 -38.54
N GLU A 10 -41.40 -4.40 -38.81
CA GLU A 10 -40.27 -4.55 -39.74
C GLU A 10 -40.66 -4.19 -41.18
N GLU A 11 -41.86 -4.55 -41.64
CA GLU A 11 -42.40 -4.16 -42.96
C GLU A 11 -42.55 -2.64 -43.10
N ILE A 12 -43.04 -1.96 -42.06
CA ILE A 12 -43.13 -0.49 -42.00
C ILE A 12 -41.73 0.14 -42.05
N LEU A 13 -40.80 -0.31 -41.19
CA LEU A 13 -39.43 0.22 -41.12
C LEU A 13 -38.64 -0.05 -42.42
N HIS A 14 -38.77 -1.23 -43.01
CA HIS A 14 -38.18 -1.57 -44.30
C HIS A 14 -38.68 -0.61 -45.39
N SER A 15 -40.00 -0.44 -45.50
CA SER A 15 -40.61 0.48 -46.47
C SER A 15 -40.10 1.91 -46.29
N PHE A 16 -39.91 2.39 -45.06
CA PHE A 16 -39.35 3.72 -44.81
C PHE A 16 -37.88 3.84 -45.15
N ASN A 17 -37.05 2.84 -44.88
CA ASN A 17 -35.64 2.86 -45.27
C ASN A 17 -35.54 2.93 -46.81
N GLU A 18 -36.31 2.11 -47.50
CA GLU A 18 -36.40 2.13 -48.96
C GLU A 18 -36.91 3.48 -49.52
N ILE A 19 -37.89 4.12 -48.87
CA ILE A 19 -38.33 5.49 -49.19
C ILE A 19 -37.22 6.52 -48.95
N ASN A 20 -36.47 6.41 -47.85
CA ASN A 20 -35.39 7.33 -47.51
C ASN A 20 -34.20 7.22 -48.46
N GLU A 21 -33.90 6.02 -48.95
CA GLU A 21 -32.87 5.77 -49.96
C GLU A 21 -33.30 6.27 -51.35
N ARG A 22 -34.57 6.03 -51.74
CA ARG A 22 -35.12 6.49 -53.02
C ARG A 22 -35.28 8.01 -53.08
N ILE A 23 -35.65 8.67 -51.97
CA ILE A 23 -35.89 10.11 -51.89
C ILE A 23 -34.69 10.83 -51.28
N SER A 24 -33.72 11.16 -52.15
CA SER A 24 -32.63 12.10 -51.87
C SER A 24 -33.05 13.56 -52.08
N GLN A 25 -32.26 14.52 -51.58
CA GLN A 25 -32.57 15.95 -51.75
C GLN A 25 -32.62 16.35 -53.23
N GLN A 26 -33.71 17.01 -53.63
CA GLN A 26 -33.92 17.54 -54.98
C GLN A 26 -34.01 19.07 -54.98
N GLU A 27 -33.46 19.70 -56.01
CA GLU A 27 -33.64 21.15 -56.21
C GLU A 27 -35.08 21.47 -56.59
N ASN A 28 -35.60 20.78 -57.62
CA ASN A 28 -36.95 20.97 -58.15
C ASN A 28 -37.68 19.62 -58.24
N ALA A 29 -38.97 19.58 -57.94
CA ALA A 29 -39.82 18.42 -58.21
C ALA A 29 -41.26 18.80 -58.60
N ILE A 30 -41.92 17.90 -59.31
CA ILE A 30 -43.32 17.98 -59.71
C ILE A 30 -44.02 16.72 -59.19
N ILE A 31 -44.83 16.84 -58.13
CA ILE A 31 -45.55 15.69 -57.57
C ILE A 31 -46.92 15.51 -58.22
N ILE A 32 -47.26 14.26 -58.49
CA ILE A 32 -48.55 13.83 -59.04
C ILE A 32 -49.31 13.12 -57.92
N ILE A 33 -50.38 13.74 -57.41
CA ILE A 33 -51.13 13.30 -56.23
C ILE A 33 -52.62 13.11 -56.54
N GLY A 34 -53.29 12.27 -55.75
CA GLY A 34 -54.68 11.87 -55.99
C GLY A 34 -54.96 10.43 -55.54
N LYS A 35 -56.23 10.03 -55.53
CA LYS A 35 -56.68 8.70 -55.10
C LYS A 35 -56.12 7.58 -56.00
N THR A 36 -56.11 6.34 -55.52
CA THR A 36 -55.86 5.15 -56.36
C THR A 36 -56.89 5.09 -57.50
N GLY A 37 -56.44 4.74 -58.71
CA GLY A 37 -57.31 4.61 -59.89
C GLY A 37 -57.62 5.91 -60.66
N GLU A 38 -57.16 7.09 -60.20
CA GLU A 38 -57.38 8.38 -60.87
C GLU A 38 -56.49 8.59 -62.12
N GLY A 39 -55.56 7.66 -62.41
CA GLY A 39 -54.72 7.69 -63.63
C GLY A 39 -53.35 8.37 -63.48
N LYS A 40 -52.85 8.53 -62.26
CA LYS A 40 -51.56 9.20 -61.96
C LYS A 40 -50.36 8.61 -62.72
N SER A 41 -50.15 7.29 -62.61
CA SER A 41 -49.05 6.58 -63.29
C SER A 41 -49.19 6.62 -64.82
N THR A 42 -50.42 6.59 -65.33
CA THR A 42 -50.74 6.77 -66.76
C THR A 42 -50.38 8.18 -67.23
N LEU A 43 -50.72 9.21 -66.45
CA LEU A 43 -50.34 10.59 -66.70
C LEU A 43 -48.82 10.77 -66.64
N LEU A 44 -48.12 10.18 -65.67
CA LEU A 44 -46.65 10.20 -65.61
C LEU A 44 -46.05 9.60 -66.89
N GLY A 45 -46.53 8.43 -67.32
CA GLY A 45 -46.09 7.79 -68.56
C GLY A 45 -46.30 8.69 -69.78
N TYR A 46 -47.49 9.30 -69.90
CA TYR A 46 -47.83 10.24 -70.96
C TYR A 46 -46.88 11.45 -71.01
N LEU A 47 -46.69 12.13 -69.87
CA LEU A 47 -45.81 13.29 -69.74
C LEU A 47 -44.35 12.93 -70.05
N THR A 48 -43.86 11.80 -69.55
CA THR A 48 -42.49 11.29 -69.79
C THR A 48 -42.29 10.62 -71.15
N GLY A 49 -43.30 10.64 -72.03
CA GLY A 49 -43.16 10.27 -73.44
C GLY A 49 -43.32 8.79 -73.75
N ILE A 50 -43.87 7.99 -72.83
CA ILE A 50 -44.31 6.62 -73.15
C ILE A 50 -45.51 6.69 -74.11
N PRO A 51 -45.48 5.96 -75.23
CA PRO A 51 -46.62 5.89 -76.14
C PRO A 51 -47.79 5.18 -75.45
N LEU A 52 -48.92 5.87 -75.42
CA LEU A 52 -50.18 5.35 -74.92
C LEU A 52 -51.13 5.07 -76.08
N PHE A 53 -51.92 4.01 -75.95
CA PHE A 53 -52.88 3.53 -76.94
C PHE A 53 -54.23 3.31 -76.27
N SER A 54 -55.31 3.52 -77.03
CA SER A 54 -56.65 3.14 -76.60
C SER A 54 -56.91 1.66 -76.81
N LYS A 55 -57.63 1.02 -75.88
CA LYS A 55 -58.14 -0.34 -76.01
C LYS A 55 -59.60 -0.37 -75.52
N GLU A 56 -60.44 -1.15 -76.18
CA GLU A 56 -61.79 -1.47 -75.70
C GLU A 56 -61.71 -2.46 -74.51
N ASP A 57 -62.51 -2.21 -73.47
CA ASP A 57 -62.64 -3.06 -72.29
C ASP A 57 -63.73 -4.15 -72.45
N GLU A 58 -64.12 -4.82 -71.36
CA GLU A 58 -65.14 -5.88 -71.39
C GLU A 58 -66.58 -5.36 -71.53
N PHE A 59 -66.80 -4.05 -71.36
CA PHE A 59 -68.12 -3.39 -71.41
C PHE A 59 -68.31 -2.53 -72.67
N GLY A 60 -67.25 -2.35 -73.47
CA GLY A 60 -67.27 -1.56 -74.71
C GLY A 60 -66.76 -0.12 -74.52
N ASP A 61 -66.25 0.23 -73.34
CA ASP A 61 -65.63 1.52 -73.07
C ASP A 61 -64.15 1.52 -73.49
N TYR A 62 -63.63 2.67 -73.92
CA TYR A 62 -62.23 2.80 -74.31
C TYR A 62 -61.34 3.22 -73.13
N ILE A 63 -60.44 2.32 -72.73
CA ILE A 63 -59.42 2.53 -71.70
C ILE A 63 -58.05 2.84 -72.32
N ILE A 64 -57.13 3.43 -71.53
CA ILE A 64 -55.78 3.78 -71.96
C ILE A 64 -54.77 2.73 -71.48
N LYS A 65 -53.88 2.28 -72.37
CA LYS A 65 -52.79 1.34 -72.08
C LYS A 65 -51.43 1.87 -72.56
N SER A 66 -50.35 1.46 -71.90
CA SER A 66 -48.99 1.55 -72.44
C SER A 66 -48.59 0.30 -73.21
N ASP A 67 -47.60 0.44 -74.09
CA ASP A 67 -46.82 -0.71 -74.55
C ASP A 67 -45.88 -1.16 -73.42
N ASN A 68 -45.88 -2.45 -73.09
CA ASN A 68 -45.23 -2.99 -71.88
C ASN A 68 -43.69 -3.09 -71.99
N SER A 69 -43.12 -2.67 -73.13
CA SER A 69 -41.70 -2.78 -73.45
C SER A 69 -40.77 -1.87 -72.63
N ASN A 70 -41.29 -0.78 -72.04
CA ASN A 70 -40.49 0.31 -71.46
C ASN A 70 -40.51 0.38 -69.91
N GLY A 71 -40.82 -0.72 -69.22
CA GLY A 71 -40.63 -0.85 -67.78
C GLY A 71 -41.57 -0.02 -66.88
N ILE A 72 -42.69 0.50 -67.40
CA ILE A 72 -43.86 0.77 -66.55
C ILE A 72 -44.84 -0.37 -66.73
N ILE A 73 -45.25 -0.99 -65.62
CA ILE A 73 -46.39 -1.90 -65.59
C ILE A 73 -47.64 -1.03 -65.36
N ILE A 74 -48.31 -0.60 -66.44
CA ILE A 74 -49.67 -0.05 -66.33
C ILE A 74 -50.63 -1.22 -66.42
N SER A 75 -51.09 -1.73 -65.27
CA SER A 75 -52.04 -2.84 -65.23
C SER A 75 -53.49 -2.36 -65.27
N ASP A 76 -54.37 -3.20 -65.83
CA ASP A 76 -55.84 -2.98 -65.81
C ASP A 76 -56.48 -3.43 -64.49
N SER A 77 -55.68 -3.78 -63.47
CA SER A 77 -56.17 -4.41 -62.24
C SER A 77 -56.72 -3.38 -61.25
N ALA A 78 -57.84 -3.69 -60.60
CA ALA A 78 -58.43 -2.87 -59.53
C ALA A 78 -57.57 -2.74 -58.25
N VAL A 79 -56.39 -3.35 -58.21
CA VAL A 79 -55.42 -3.29 -57.10
C VAL A 79 -54.32 -2.31 -57.44
N SER A 80 -54.03 -1.39 -56.50
CA SER A 80 -52.94 -0.42 -56.58
C SER A 80 -51.57 -1.11 -56.73
N GLN A 81 -50.76 -0.70 -57.70
CA GLN A 81 -49.39 -1.23 -57.88
C GLN A 81 -48.29 -0.25 -57.41
N THR A 82 -48.59 1.04 -57.27
CA THR A 82 -47.63 2.05 -56.79
C THR A 82 -47.64 2.10 -55.25
N SER A 83 -47.04 1.08 -54.62
CA SER A 83 -46.85 1.03 -53.16
C SER A 83 -45.75 1.98 -52.65
N LEU A 84 -44.86 2.44 -53.53
CA LEU A 84 -43.73 3.33 -53.25
C LEU A 84 -43.60 4.38 -54.37
N PRO A 85 -43.12 5.60 -54.06
CA PRO A 85 -43.03 6.67 -55.05
C PRO A 85 -41.99 6.38 -56.14
N ILE A 86 -42.30 6.80 -57.37
CA ILE A 86 -41.47 6.59 -58.56
C ILE A 86 -41.09 7.94 -59.17
N CYS A 87 -39.79 8.20 -59.29
CA CYS A 87 -39.25 9.39 -59.95
C CYS A 87 -38.98 9.12 -61.45
N ARG A 88 -39.31 10.08 -62.31
CA ARG A 88 -38.87 10.16 -63.70
C ARG A 88 -38.60 11.62 -64.07
N GLU A 89 -37.35 11.94 -64.39
CA GLU A 89 -36.86 13.32 -64.59
C GLU A 89 -37.13 14.19 -63.35
N VAL A 90 -38.05 15.16 -63.44
CA VAL A 90 -38.50 15.99 -62.31
C VAL A 90 -39.86 15.55 -61.75
N TYR A 91 -40.53 14.59 -62.40
CA TYR A 91 -41.88 14.14 -62.06
C TYR A 91 -41.84 12.97 -61.08
N TRP A 92 -42.75 13.00 -60.11
CA TRP A 92 -42.91 11.94 -59.13
C TRP A 92 -44.35 11.44 -59.10
N ASP A 93 -44.55 10.15 -59.38
CA ASP A 93 -45.82 9.46 -59.13
C ASP A 93 -45.89 9.09 -57.65
N CYS A 94 -46.81 9.72 -56.92
CA CYS A 94 -47.02 9.43 -55.52
C CYS A 94 -48.00 8.25 -55.34
N PRO A 95 -47.88 7.45 -54.26
CA PRO A 95 -48.91 6.49 -53.89
C PRO A 95 -50.30 7.12 -53.71
N GLY A 96 -51.35 6.30 -53.78
CA GLY A 96 -52.74 6.76 -53.65
C GLY A 96 -53.11 7.24 -52.25
N PHE A 97 -53.94 8.29 -52.18
CA PHE A 97 -54.69 8.61 -50.96
C PHE A 97 -55.70 7.49 -50.66
N GLU A 98 -55.86 7.15 -49.37
CA GLU A 98 -56.87 6.20 -48.85
C GLU A 98 -56.93 4.89 -49.65
N ASP A 99 -55.80 4.17 -49.70
CA ASP A 99 -55.66 2.99 -50.55
C ASP A 99 -56.34 1.74 -49.96
N THR A 100 -56.63 0.79 -50.84
CA THR A 100 -57.24 -0.51 -50.49
C THR A 100 -56.27 -1.46 -49.76
N GLY A 101 -54.97 -1.11 -49.70
CA GLY A 101 -53.91 -1.88 -49.03
C GLY A 101 -53.96 -1.87 -47.50
N GLY A 102 -54.89 -1.14 -46.87
CA GLY A 102 -55.09 -1.14 -45.43
C GLY A 102 -54.14 -0.21 -44.64
N PRO A 103 -54.19 -0.25 -43.29
CA PRO A 103 -53.52 0.73 -42.44
C PRO A 103 -52.01 0.86 -42.66
N VAL A 104 -51.30 -0.26 -42.81
CA VAL A 104 -49.85 -0.28 -43.09
C VAL A 104 -49.52 0.49 -44.37
N GLN A 105 -50.21 0.19 -45.47
CA GLN A 105 -49.96 0.87 -46.75
C GLN A 105 -50.37 2.35 -46.70
N ASN A 106 -51.46 2.70 -46.01
CA ASN A 106 -51.85 4.11 -45.83
C ASN A 106 -50.78 4.92 -45.07
N ILE A 107 -50.16 4.33 -44.05
CA ILE A 107 -49.03 4.92 -43.31
C ILE A 107 -47.81 5.10 -44.22
N VAL A 108 -47.47 4.09 -45.02
CA VAL A 108 -46.37 4.14 -46.01
C VAL A 108 -46.63 5.21 -47.09
N ASN A 109 -47.86 5.34 -47.57
CA ASN A 109 -48.26 6.36 -48.55
C ASN A 109 -48.14 7.77 -47.98
N ALA A 110 -48.64 8.01 -46.76
CA ALA A 110 -48.58 9.31 -46.09
C ALA A 110 -47.13 9.72 -45.78
N TYR A 111 -46.29 8.78 -45.30
CA TYR A 111 -44.87 9.02 -45.10
C TYR A 111 -44.12 9.32 -46.40
N SER A 112 -44.44 8.59 -47.49
CA SER A 112 -43.86 8.82 -48.83
C SER A 112 -44.04 10.27 -49.28
N ILE A 113 -45.27 10.78 -49.18
CA ILE A 113 -45.61 12.15 -49.60
C ILE A 113 -44.91 13.18 -48.70
N TYR A 114 -44.96 12.99 -47.38
CA TYR A 114 -44.26 13.84 -46.42
C TYR A 114 -42.75 13.92 -46.69
N LYS A 115 -42.09 12.77 -46.85
CA LYS A 115 -40.65 12.68 -47.10
C LYS A 115 -40.29 13.35 -48.43
N LEU A 116 -41.11 13.17 -49.46
CA LEU A 116 -40.90 13.80 -50.77
C LEU A 116 -40.96 15.33 -50.64
N VAL A 117 -42.07 15.88 -50.13
CA VAL A 117 -42.23 17.33 -49.96
C VAL A 117 -41.10 17.93 -49.13
N LYS A 118 -40.70 17.28 -48.03
CA LYS A 118 -39.61 17.72 -47.15
C LYS A 118 -38.21 17.65 -47.79
N SER A 119 -38.03 16.84 -48.84
CA SER A 119 -36.73 16.64 -49.50
C SER A 119 -36.56 17.50 -50.76
N VAL A 120 -37.52 18.36 -51.07
CA VAL A 120 -37.54 19.22 -52.28
C VAL A 120 -37.46 20.67 -51.86
N LYS A 121 -36.59 21.48 -52.50
CA LYS A 121 -36.56 22.93 -52.26
C LYS A 121 -37.68 23.67 -52.99
N LYS A 122 -37.96 23.28 -54.24
CA LYS A 122 -38.94 23.92 -55.14
C LYS A 122 -39.94 22.89 -55.68
N LEU A 123 -41.20 22.97 -55.23
CA LEU A 123 -42.24 21.99 -55.54
C LEU A 123 -43.32 22.55 -56.46
N LYS A 124 -43.80 21.74 -57.42
CA LYS A 124 -45.07 21.93 -58.14
C LYS A 124 -45.99 20.75 -57.88
N ILE A 125 -47.30 20.98 -57.86
CA ILE A 125 -48.29 19.97 -57.47
C ILE A 125 -49.33 19.79 -58.57
N LEU A 126 -49.45 18.56 -59.08
CA LEU A 126 -50.49 18.11 -60.00
C LEU A 126 -51.48 17.27 -59.20
N LEU A 127 -52.67 17.83 -58.97
CA LEU A 127 -53.78 17.12 -58.39
C LEU A 127 -54.55 16.41 -59.50
N VAL A 128 -54.64 15.07 -59.43
CA VAL A 128 -55.25 14.22 -60.46
C VAL A 128 -56.56 13.66 -59.96
N ILE A 129 -57.65 13.97 -60.65
CA ILE A 129 -59.03 13.60 -60.25
C ILE A 129 -59.81 13.23 -61.52
N SER A 130 -60.58 12.14 -61.52
CA SER A 130 -61.42 11.79 -62.68
C SER A 130 -62.71 12.60 -62.78
N GLU A 131 -63.24 12.71 -64.00
CA GLU A 131 -64.55 13.35 -64.25
C GLU A 131 -65.68 12.74 -63.39
N SER A 132 -65.63 11.44 -63.07
CA SER A 132 -66.56 10.76 -62.15
C SER A 132 -66.52 11.31 -60.72
N THR A 133 -65.32 11.51 -60.16
CA THR A 133 -65.14 12.02 -58.79
C THR A 133 -65.67 13.45 -58.65
N ILE A 134 -65.54 14.27 -59.71
CA ILE A 134 -66.14 15.61 -59.78
C ILE A 134 -67.66 15.55 -59.98
N LYS A 135 -68.16 14.59 -60.76
CA LYS A 135 -69.59 14.43 -61.05
C LYS A 135 -70.42 13.82 -59.91
N ASP A 136 -69.82 13.10 -58.96
CA ASP A 136 -70.54 12.46 -57.85
C ASP A 136 -71.60 13.39 -57.23
N THR A 137 -72.78 12.85 -56.97
CA THR A 137 -73.92 13.59 -56.42
C THR A 137 -73.70 14.06 -54.99
N ARG A 138 -72.84 13.39 -54.21
CA ARG A 138 -72.59 13.74 -52.80
C ARG A 138 -71.32 14.55 -52.58
N LYS A 139 -70.44 14.63 -53.58
CA LYS A 139 -69.13 15.33 -53.57
C LYS A 139 -68.16 14.87 -52.47
N ILE A 140 -68.47 13.77 -51.76
CA ILE A 140 -67.73 13.34 -50.56
C ILE A 140 -66.27 13.06 -50.90
N GLU A 141 -66.02 12.27 -51.95
CA GLU A 141 -64.65 11.90 -52.33
C GLU A 141 -63.82 13.11 -52.76
N PHE A 142 -64.41 14.02 -53.54
CA PHE A 142 -63.76 15.27 -53.94
C PHE A 142 -63.44 16.16 -52.72
N LEU A 143 -64.40 16.35 -51.81
CA LEU A 143 -64.21 17.14 -50.59
C LEU A 143 -63.17 16.52 -49.64
N ASN A 144 -63.07 15.18 -49.59
CA ASN A 144 -62.02 14.49 -48.84
C ASN A 144 -60.64 14.70 -49.46
N ILE A 145 -60.51 14.67 -50.79
CA ILE A 145 -59.25 14.97 -51.48
C ILE A 145 -58.79 16.42 -51.23
N ILE A 146 -59.72 17.39 -51.29
CA ILE A 146 -59.43 18.79 -50.96
C ILE A 146 -59.07 18.96 -49.47
N ASN A 147 -59.72 18.22 -48.56
CA ASN A 147 -59.31 18.17 -47.15
C ASN A 147 -57.89 17.63 -47.00
N TYR A 148 -57.59 16.50 -47.63
CA TYR A 148 -56.27 15.87 -47.57
C TYR A 148 -55.18 16.84 -48.00
N LEU A 149 -55.39 17.54 -49.11
CA LEU A 149 -54.48 18.57 -49.61
C LEU A 149 -54.32 19.72 -48.61
N GLY A 150 -55.43 20.23 -48.05
CA GLY A 150 -55.43 21.36 -47.12
C GLY A 150 -54.84 21.07 -45.74
N GLU A 151 -54.88 19.83 -45.27
CA GLU A 151 -54.22 19.43 -44.02
C GLU A 151 -52.74 19.06 -44.23
N THR A 152 -52.39 18.49 -45.40
CA THR A 152 -51.01 18.11 -45.74
C THR A 152 -50.08 19.33 -45.87
N PHE A 153 -50.56 20.45 -46.42
CA PHE A 153 -49.76 21.65 -46.67
C PHE A 153 -50.25 22.83 -45.83
N LYS A 154 -49.48 23.21 -44.78
CA LYS A 154 -49.90 24.25 -43.82
C LYS A 154 -50.15 25.63 -44.44
N ASN A 155 -49.36 26.02 -45.45
CA ASN A 155 -49.47 27.32 -46.09
C ASN A 155 -50.32 27.25 -47.38
N ILE A 156 -51.63 27.43 -47.23
CA ILE A 156 -52.59 27.34 -48.33
C ILE A 156 -52.43 28.46 -49.36
N ASP A 157 -52.01 29.66 -48.94
CA ASP A 157 -51.92 30.83 -49.83
C ASP A 157 -50.70 30.73 -50.77
N GLU A 158 -49.66 30.01 -50.35
CA GLU A 158 -48.57 29.57 -51.24
C GLU A 158 -49.01 28.36 -52.07
N LEU A 159 -49.53 27.30 -51.44
CA LEU A 159 -49.96 26.04 -52.08
C LEU A 159 -50.71 26.27 -53.40
N VAL A 160 -51.71 27.14 -53.39
CA VAL A 160 -52.57 27.38 -54.56
C VAL A 160 -51.80 27.92 -55.77
N GLN A 161 -50.73 28.69 -55.57
CA GLN A 161 -49.91 29.25 -56.64
C GLN A 161 -49.12 28.17 -57.41
N GLY A 162 -48.84 27.04 -56.75
CA GLY A 162 -48.15 25.88 -57.31
C GLY A 162 -49.04 24.70 -57.64
N LEU A 163 -50.38 24.89 -57.66
CA LEU A 163 -51.37 23.83 -57.83
C LEU A 163 -51.99 23.83 -59.24
N CYS A 164 -51.84 22.73 -59.95
CA CYS A 164 -52.55 22.44 -61.20
C CYS A 164 -53.52 21.26 -60.98
N LEU A 165 -54.76 21.39 -61.46
CA LEU A 165 -55.77 20.33 -61.42
C LEU A 165 -55.86 19.66 -62.79
N VAL A 166 -55.56 18.36 -62.84
CA VAL A 166 -55.64 17.52 -64.04
C VAL A 166 -56.87 16.62 -63.93
N ILE A 167 -57.86 16.86 -64.80
CA ILE A 167 -59.11 16.11 -64.83
C ILE A 167 -59.00 14.96 -65.82
N THR A 168 -58.97 13.72 -65.32
CA THR A 168 -58.75 12.53 -66.13
C THR A 168 -60.06 11.86 -66.56
N LYS A 169 -59.98 10.99 -67.57
CA LYS A 169 -61.12 10.22 -68.11
C LYS A 169 -62.25 11.15 -68.58
N SER A 170 -61.89 12.33 -69.08
CA SER A 170 -62.87 13.36 -69.43
C SER A 170 -63.45 13.15 -70.82
N ASP A 171 -64.75 13.42 -70.98
CA ASP A 171 -65.49 13.24 -72.25
C ASP A 171 -66.26 14.50 -72.65
N LYS A 172 -66.99 15.12 -71.70
CA LYS A 172 -67.90 16.26 -71.98
C LYS A 172 -67.73 17.44 -71.03
N LEU A 173 -66.76 17.38 -70.12
CA LEU A 173 -66.45 18.47 -69.21
C LEU A 173 -65.70 19.60 -69.93
N ASP A 174 -65.79 20.80 -69.38
CA ASP A 174 -64.97 21.95 -69.77
C ASP A 174 -64.71 22.79 -68.53
N THR A 175 -63.70 23.67 -68.58
CA THR A 175 -63.29 24.48 -67.43
C THR A 175 -64.44 25.29 -66.82
N ARG A 176 -65.36 25.82 -67.64
CA ARG A 176 -66.48 26.63 -67.14
C ARG A 176 -67.48 25.77 -66.34
N LYS A 177 -67.79 24.56 -66.83
CA LYS A 177 -68.62 23.60 -66.08
C LYS A 177 -67.98 23.22 -64.74
N VAL A 178 -66.66 23.05 -64.71
CA VAL A 178 -65.90 22.71 -63.50
C VAL A 178 -65.90 23.86 -62.49
N SER A 179 -65.48 25.06 -62.89
CA SER A 179 -65.45 26.23 -61.99
C SER A 179 -66.85 26.57 -61.46
N ASN A 180 -67.89 26.45 -62.28
CA ASN A 180 -69.28 26.60 -61.82
C ASN A 180 -69.71 25.50 -60.83
N CYS A 181 -69.21 24.27 -60.98
CA CYS A 181 -69.45 23.20 -60.00
C CYS A 181 -68.76 23.51 -58.66
N PHE A 182 -67.54 24.04 -58.68
CA PHE A 182 -66.81 24.41 -57.46
C PHE A 182 -67.41 25.64 -56.76
N HIS A 183 -67.85 26.67 -57.52
CA HIS A 183 -68.63 27.78 -56.98
C HIS A 183 -69.90 27.31 -56.27
N ARG A 184 -70.64 26.36 -56.84
CA ARG A 184 -71.81 25.79 -56.18
C ARG A 184 -71.49 25.01 -54.91
N ILE A 185 -70.39 24.25 -54.90
CA ILE A 185 -69.92 23.56 -53.68
C ILE A 185 -69.55 24.58 -52.59
N LEU A 186 -68.96 25.72 -52.95
CA LEU A 186 -68.74 26.81 -52.00
C LEU A 186 -70.08 27.32 -51.47
N GLU A 187 -71.00 27.76 -52.32
CA GLU A 187 -72.33 28.27 -51.91
C GLU A 187 -73.12 27.28 -51.02
N GLU A 188 -73.11 25.99 -51.35
CA GLU A 188 -73.85 24.94 -50.64
C GLU A 188 -73.24 24.60 -49.25
N TYR A 189 -71.94 24.85 -49.04
CA TYR A 189 -71.21 24.48 -47.81
C TYR A 189 -70.63 25.66 -47.01
N ASP A 190 -70.70 26.91 -47.50
CA ASP A 190 -70.06 28.08 -46.86
C ASP A 190 -70.57 28.37 -45.44
N ASN A 191 -71.78 27.94 -45.09
CA ASN A 191 -72.35 28.13 -43.75
C ASN A 191 -72.19 26.90 -42.83
N GLN A 192 -71.45 25.86 -43.23
CA GLN A 192 -71.23 24.67 -42.41
C GLN A 192 -69.96 24.76 -41.57
N GLU A 193 -70.09 24.46 -40.27
CA GLU A 193 -69.01 24.48 -39.27
C GLU A 193 -67.91 23.42 -39.55
N SER A 194 -68.26 22.34 -40.25
CA SER A 194 -67.35 21.26 -40.69
C SER A 194 -66.48 21.60 -41.92
N PHE A 195 -66.69 22.77 -42.52
CA PHE A 195 -66.01 23.19 -43.75
C PHE A 195 -64.82 24.09 -43.43
N SER A 196 -63.64 23.48 -43.23
CA SER A 196 -62.42 24.14 -42.76
C SER A 196 -61.93 25.27 -43.67
N GLN A 197 -61.18 26.23 -43.09
CA GLN A 197 -60.66 27.39 -43.81
C GLN A 197 -59.76 26.99 -45.00
N SER A 198 -59.00 25.89 -44.87
CA SER A 198 -58.17 25.33 -45.95
C SER A 198 -59.02 24.88 -47.14
N LYS A 199 -60.13 24.16 -46.92
CA LYS A 199 -61.06 23.76 -47.99
C LYS A 199 -61.59 24.97 -48.75
N ARG A 200 -62.04 26.00 -48.02
CA ARG A 200 -62.57 27.25 -48.58
C ARG A 200 -61.55 27.93 -49.48
N LYS A 201 -60.32 28.12 -49.00
CA LYS A 201 -59.24 28.76 -49.77
C LYS A 201 -58.91 27.99 -51.05
N ILE A 202 -58.73 26.66 -50.97
CA ILE A 202 -58.43 25.83 -52.14
C ILE A 202 -59.58 25.88 -53.15
N LEU A 203 -60.83 25.76 -52.71
CA LEU A 203 -61.99 25.79 -53.61
C LEU A 203 -62.27 27.17 -54.20
N ASN A 204 -62.04 28.25 -53.44
CA ASN A 204 -62.08 29.63 -53.97
C ASN A 204 -61.06 29.80 -55.10
N PHE A 205 -59.83 29.32 -54.91
CA PHE A 205 -58.81 29.32 -55.96
C PHE A 205 -59.24 28.49 -57.17
N LEU A 206 -59.65 27.23 -56.99
CA LEU A 206 -60.09 26.34 -58.08
C LEU A 206 -61.34 26.84 -58.82
N SER A 207 -62.14 27.71 -58.20
CA SER A 207 -63.28 28.36 -58.87
C SER A 207 -62.87 29.60 -59.68
N SER A 208 -61.73 30.21 -59.36
CA SER A 208 -61.23 31.44 -60.00
C SER A 208 -60.66 31.20 -61.40
N SER A 209 -60.55 32.29 -62.18
CA SER A 209 -59.87 32.29 -63.49
C SER A 209 -58.35 32.14 -63.42
N GLU A 210 -57.75 32.18 -62.23
CA GLU A 210 -56.31 32.00 -62.01
C GLU A 210 -55.92 30.51 -61.91
N SER A 211 -56.90 29.64 -61.62
CA SER A 211 -56.68 28.20 -61.52
C SER A 211 -56.25 27.54 -62.83
N GLN A 212 -55.23 26.69 -62.74
CA GLN A 212 -54.74 25.91 -63.88
C GLN A 212 -55.47 24.56 -63.92
N ILE A 213 -56.67 24.55 -64.51
CA ILE A 213 -57.48 23.34 -64.73
C ILE A 213 -57.29 22.85 -66.17
N VAL A 214 -56.78 21.63 -66.32
CA VAL A 214 -56.53 20.96 -67.60
C VAL A 214 -57.19 19.57 -67.65
N PHE A 215 -57.37 19.05 -68.85
CA PHE A 215 -58.04 17.78 -69.10
C PHE A 215 -57.06 16.76 -69.71
N PHE A 216 -57.16 15.52 -69.26
CA PHE A 216 -56.58 14.35 -69.90
C PHE A 216 -57.74 13.45 -70.33
N ASN A 217 -58.10 13.56 -71.60
CA ASN A 217 -59.37 13.08 -72.12
C ASN A 217 -59.40 11.56 -72.27
N ALA A 218 -60.59 10.98 -72.15
CA ALA A 218 -60.82 9.58 -72.48
C ALA A 218 -60.70 9.38 -74.00
N PRO A 219 -60.14 8.26 -74.48
CA PRO A 219 -60.11 7.99 -75.91
C PRO A 219 -61.52 7.74 -76.47
N HIS A 220 -61.75 8.19 -77.71
CA HIS A 220 -63.05 8.03 -78.40
C HIS A 220 -63.04 7.00 -79.54
N GLN A 221 -61.89 6.38 -79.80
CA GLN A 221 -61.68 5.41 -80.88
C GLN A 221 -60.77 4.28 -80.38
N LYS A 222 -60.90 3.08 -80.98
CA LYS A 222 -60.14 1.87 -80.61
C LYS A 222 -58.74 1.83 -81.24
N ASP A 223 -57.78 1.23 -80.55
CA ASP A 223 -56.43 0.89 -81.03
C ASP A 223 -55.63 2.08 -81.61
N GLN A 224 -55.96 3.31 -81.18
CA GLN A 224 -55.35 4.55 -81.64
C GLN A 224 -54.30 5.03 -80.63
N LYS A 225 -53.14 5.51 -81.12
CA LYS A 225 -52.19 6.25 -80.28
C LYS A 225 -52.88 7.51 -79.75
N ILE A 226 -52.83 7.74 -78.43
CA ILE A 226 -53.32 8.97 -77.80
C ILE A 226 -52.55 10.16 -78.39
N SER A 227 -53.28 11.19 -78.83
CA SER A 227 -52.69 12.42 -79.40
C SER A 227 -51.84 13.14 -78.36
N ASP A 228 -50.77 13.83 -78.76
CA ASP A 228 -49.96 14.66 -77.87
C ASP A 228 -50.60 16.06 -77.57
N THR A 229 -51.84 16.30 -78.04
CA THR A 229 -52.58 17.55 -77.81
C THR A 229 -52.80 17.86 -76.33
N ASP A 230 -53.34 16.89 -75.57
CA ASP A 230 -53.57 17.07 -74.12
C ASP A 230 -52.24 17.25 -73.38
N LYS A 231 -51.19 16.52 -73.78
CA LYS A 231 -49.84 16.63 -73.23
C LYS A 231 -49.31 18.06 -73.33
N ILE A 232 -49.44 18.71 -74.50
CA ILE A 232 -48.99 20.09 -74.70
C ILE A 232 -49.74 21.03 -73.75
N LEU A 233 -51.08 20.93 -73.68
CA LEU A 233 -51.90 21.77 -72.80
C LEU A 233 -51.58 21.57 -71.31
N ILE A 234 -51.33 20.33 -70.89
CA ILE A 234 -50.93 20.01 -69.52
C ILE A 234 -49.55 20.61 -69.21
N LEU A 235 -48.58 20.45 -70.11
CA LEU A 235 -47.23 21.04 -69.95
C LEU A 235 -47.28 22.58 -69.88
N GLU A 236 -48.02 23.25 -70.77
CA GLU A 236 -48.21 24.71 -70.72
C GLU A 236 -48.80 25.19 -69.38
N SER A 237 -49.72 24.43 -68.78
CA SER A 237 -50.30 24.78 -67.47
C SER A 237 -49.34 24.50 -66.31
N ILE A 238 -48.49 23.49 -66.42
CA ILE A 238 -47.40 23.23 -65.48
C ILE A 238 -46.36 24.35 -65.53
N GLU A 239 -46.09 24.94 -66.70
CA GLU A 239 -45.21 26.10 -66.82
C GLU A 239 -45.80 27.36 -66.15
N LYS A 240 -47.11 27.56 -66.25
CA LYS A 240 -47.83 28.73 -65.69
C LYS A 240 -47.90 28.78 -64.16
N ILE A 241 -47.92 27.62 -63.47
CA ILE A 241 -47.90 27.59 -62.00
C ILE A 241 -46.51 27.96 -61.43
N SER A 242 -46.49 28.56 -60.25
CA SER A 242 -45.27 28.90 -59.51
C SER A 242 -44.62 27.66 -58.88
N TYR A 243 -43.34 27.77 -58.52
CA TYR A 243 -42.71 26.83 -57.59
C TYR A 243 -43.02 27.25 -56.15
N LEU A 244 -43.37 26.28 -55.32
CA LEU A 244 -43.54 26.41 -53.88
C LEU A 244 -42.18 26.22 -53.19
N GLU A 245 -41.79 27.13 -52.31
CA GLU A 245 -40.51 27.08 -51.57
C GLU A 245 -40.76 26.93 -50.06
N ASN A 246 -39.84 26.28 -49.34
CA ASN A 246 -39.88 26.13 -47.87
C ASN A 246 -41.16 25.49 -47.27
N LEU A 247 -41.75 24.53 -47.98
CA LEU A 247 -42.96 23.85 -47.51
C LEU A 247 -42.73 23.03 -46.23
N GLU A 248 -43.59 23.22 -45.23
CA GLU A 248 -43.73 22.30 -44.08
C GLU A 248 -44.91 21.34 -44.29
N PRO A 249 -44.68 20.08 -44.71
CA PRO A 249 -45.73 19.08 -44.79
C PRO A 249 -46.13 18.56 -43.40
N SER A 250 -47.40 18.19 -43.25
CA SER A 250 -47.89 17.32 -42.17
C SER A 250 -48.01 15.86 -42.66
N ILE A 251 -48.16 14.91 -41.74
CA ILE A 251 -48.53 13.52 -42.09
C ILE A 251 -50.00 13.33 -41.73
N LEU A 252 -50.85 13.26 -42.74
CA LEU A 252 -52.27 12.97 -42.56
C LEU A 252 -52.55 11.48 -42.66
N LEU A 253 -53.20 10.93 -41.64
CA LEU A 253 -53.69 9.56 -41.58
C LEU A 253 -55.21 9.50 -41.48
N ASP A 254 -55.78 8.44 -42.05
CA ASP A 254 -57.17 8.05 -41.79
C ASP A 254 -57.33 7.44 -40.39
N ASP A 255 -58.57 7.41 -39.88
CA ASP A 255 -58.82 6.99 -38.50
C ASP A 255 -58.48 5.52 -38.22
N LYS A 256 -58.52 4.63 -39.22
CA LYS A 256 -58.06 3.23 -39.03
C LYS A 256 -56.55 3.18 -38.86
N SER A 257 -55.81 3.99 -39.61
CA SER A 257 -54.35 4.12 -39.48
C SER A 257 -53.95 4.76 -38.15
N LYS A 258 -54.69 5.76 -37.65
CA LYS A 258 -54.47 6.33 -36.29
C LYS A 258 -54.67 5.27 -35.20
N LEU A 259 -55.78 4.52 -35.24
CA LEU A 259 -56.04 3.44 -34.29
C LEU A 259 -54.98 2.34 -34.35
N TYR A 260 -54.53 1.98 -35.56
CA TYR A 260 -53.49 0.99 -35.77
C TYR A 260 -52.12 1.45 -35.24
N ILE A 261 -51.74 2.73 -35.40
CA ILE A 261 -50.53 3.28 -34.76
C ILE A 261 -50.62 3.24 -33.24
N ASN A 262 -51.76 3.58 -32.65
CA ASN A 262 -51.91 3.52 -31.19
C ASN A 262 -51.70 2.09 -30.66
N ASP A 263 -52.25 1.08 -31.35
CA ASP A 263 -52.03 -0.34 -31.02
C ASP A 263 -50.57 -0.78 -31.22
N LEU A 264 -49.89 -0.31 -32.28
CA LEU A 264 -48.46 -0.53 -32.48
C LEU A 264 -47.59 0.11 -31.39
N VAL A 265 -47.95 1.29 -30.89
CA VAL A 265 -47.21 1.98 -29.83
C VAL A 265 -47.33 1.25 -28.49
N GLU A 266 -48.53 0.76 -28.14
CA GLU A 266 -48.71 -0.08 -26.95
C GLU A 266 -47.90 -1.39 -27.04
N ARG A 267 -47.92 -2.05 -28.21
CA ARG A 267 -47.08 -3.23 -28.48
C ARG A 267 -45.58 -2.91 -28.34
N PHE A 268 -45.15 -1.77 -28.85
CA PHE A 268 -43.76 -1.29 -28.79
C PHE A 268 -43.27 -1.02 -27.37
N TYR A 269 -44.10 -0.50 -26.47
CA TYR A 269 -43.72 -0.38 -25.06
C TYR A 269 -43.51 -1.75 -24.41
N GLY A 270 -44.33 -2.74 -24.74
CA GLY A 270 -44.14 -4.13 -24.31
C GLY A 270 -42.82 -4.72 -24.82
N ASP A 271 -42.47 -4.50 -26.08
CA ASP A 271 -41.20 -4.92 -26.68
C ASP A 271 -39.99 -4.25 -26.01
N ILE A 272 -40.02 -2.93 -25.75
CA ILE A 272 -38.91 -2.29 -25.02
C ILE A 272 -38.80 -2.84 -23.59
N ASN A 273 -39.92 -3.02 -22.87
CA ASN A 273 -39.88 -3.62 -21.52
C ASN A 273 -39.20 -5.00 -21.54
N ASN A 274 -39.59 -5.86 -22.49
CA ASN A 274 -38.97 -7.17 -22.67
C ASN A 274 -37.49 -7.08 -23.04
N TYR A 275 -37.10 -6.14 -23.90
CA TYR A 275 -35.70 -5.90 -24.23
C TYR A 275 -34.88 -5.46 -23.01
N ILE A 276 -35.42 -4.56 -22.18
CA ILE A 276 -34.75 -4.11 -20.95
C ILE A 276 -34.59 -5.26 -19.94
N GLU A 277 -35.67 -5.97 -19.65
CA GLU A 277 -35.70 -7.02 -18.63
C GLU A 277 -34.96 -8.30 -19.05
N GLN A 278 -35.10 -8.73 -20.31
CA GLN A 278 -34.63 -10.04 -20.77
C GLN A 278 -33.29 -10.01 -21.53
N LYS A 279 -32.84 -8.84 -22.03
CA LYS A 279 -31.60 -8.72 -22.81
C LYS A 279 -30.61 -7.74 -22.19
N PHE A 280 -31.02 -6.50 -21.93
CA PHE A 280 -30.13 -5.47 -21.38
C PHE A 280 -29.71 -5.78 -19.95
N TYR A 281 -30.65 -6.10 -19.05
CA TYR A 281 -30.35 -6.34 -17.64
C TYR A 281 -29.39 -7.52 -17.40
N PRO A 282 -29.59 -8.72 -18.00
CA PRO A 282 -28.62 -9.81 -17.87
C PRO A 282 -27.26 -9.49 -18.51
N ALA A 283 -27.26 -8.70 -19.60
CA ALA A 283 -26.03 -8.30 -20.27
C ALA A 283 -25.18 -7.33 -19.44
N ILE A 284 -25.78 -6.39 -18.70
CA ILE A 284 -25.03 -5.50 -17.81
C ILE A 284 -24.54 -6.25 -16.56
N GLN A 285 -25.34 -7.13 -15.98
CA GLN A 285 -24.92 -8.01 -14.90
C GLN A 285 -23.67 -8.83 -15.28
N ASN A 286 -23.69 -9.48 -16.45
CA ASN A 286 -22.54 -10.21 -16.98
C ASN A 286 -21.34 -9.29 -17.32
N TYR A 287 -21.59 -8.06 -17.77
CA TYR A 287 -20.52 -7.08 -18.02
C TYR A 287 -19.80 -6.69 -16.72
N PHE A 288 -20.52 -6.39 -15.63
CA PHE A 288 -19.92 -6.10 -14.34
C PHE A 288 -19.19 -7.29 -13.73
N ARG A 289 -19.77 -8.50 -13.84
CA ARG A 289 -19.08 -9.75 -13.47
C ARG A 289 -17.74 -9.87 -14.20
N THR A 290 -17.76 -9.72 -15.53
CA THR A 290 -16.55 -9.79 -16.35
C THR A 290 -15.54 -8.69 -15.98
N LEU A 291 -16.00 -7.46 -15.72
CA LEU A 291 -15.15 -6.34 -15.31
C LEU A 291 -14.40 -6.65 -14.00
N ILE A 292 -15.10 -7.19 -12.99
CA ILE A 292 -14.49 -7.59 -11.71
C ILE A 292 -13.57 -8.80 -11.91
N ASP A 293 -14.04 -9.85 -12.60
CA ASP A 293 -13.31 -11.11 -12.76
C ASP A 293 -12.05 -10.96 -13.65
N THR A 294 -11.99 -9.96 -14.52
CA THR A 294 -10.85 -9.68 -15.41
C THR A 294 -10.03 -8.44 -15.02
N HIS A 295 -10.36 -7.75 -13.93
CA HIS A 295 -9.58 -6.59 -13.47
C HIS A 295 -8.16 -6.99 -13.06
N LEU A 296 -7.19 -6.23 -13.57
CA LEU A 296 -5.74 -6.39 -13.31
C LEU A 296 -5.13 -5.20 -12.56
N GLY A 297 -5.90 -4.13 -12.31
CA GLY A 297 -5.45 -2.94 -11.59
C GLY A 297 -5.67 -3.03 -10.08
N THR A 298 -5.52 -1.90 -9.41
CA THR A 298 -5.76 -1.72 -7.97
C THR A 298 -7.25 -1.82 -7.61
N VAL A 299 -7.59 -2.05 -6.34
CA VAL A 299 -8.98 -2.02 -5.87
C VAL A 299 -9.63 -0.67 -6.11
N LYS A 300 -8.84 0.41 -5.98
CA LYS A 300 -9.25 1.80 -6.18
C LYS A 300 -9.66 2.08 -7.61
N GLU A 301 -8.90 1.59 -8.59
CA GLU A 301 -9.24 1.69 -10.01
C GLU A 301 -10.52 0.91 -10.35
N LEU A 302 -10.74 -0.26 -9.74
CA LEU A 302 -11.98 -1.02 -9.90
C LEU A 302 -13.16 -0.25 -9.31
N ARG A 303 -13.04 0.22 -8.06
CA ARG A 303 -14.09 1.00 -7.38
C ARG A 303 -14.45 2.25 -8.17
N ASN A 304 -13.46 3.01 -8.64
CA ASN A 304 -13.68 4.20 -9.48
C ASN A 304 -14.40 3.85 -10.79
N SER A 305 -14.02 2.75 -11.46
CA SER A 305 -14.66 2.31 -12.71
C SER A 305 -16.12 1.88 -12.51
N LEU A 306 -16.40 1.23 -11.38
CA LEU A 306 -17.76 0.85 -10.99
C LEU A 306 -18.62 2.08 -10.61
N ILE A 307 -18.05 3.06 -9.89
CA ILE A 307 -18.74 4.31 -9.52
C ILE A 307 -19.09 5.15 -10.76
N ASP A 308 -18.15 5.35 -11.70
CA ASP A 308 -18.40 6.05 -12.96
C ASP A 308 -19.53 5.40 -13.78
N PHE A 309 -19.68 4.07 -13.68
CA PHE A 309 -20.78 3.36 -14.31
C PHE A 309 -22.10 3.50 -13.52
N SER A 310 -22.08 3.43 -12.19
CA SER A 310 -23.24 3.69 -11.31
C SER A 310 -23.81 5.09 -11.54
N ASP A 311 -22.95 6.11 -11.66
CA ASP A 311 -23.37 7.49 -11.89
C ASP A 311 -24.10 7.68 -13.24
N LYS A 312 -23.74 6.91 -14.27
CA LYS A 312 -24.46 6.89 -15.57
C LYS A 312 -25.86 6.28 -15.46
N PHE A 313 -26.08 5.36 -14.51
CA PHE A 313 -27.40 4.82 -14.23
C PHE A 313 -28.29 5.79 -13.42
N LYS A 314 -27.72 6.66 -12.59
CA LYS A 314 -28.47 7.65 -11.78
C LYS A 314 -29.22 8.69 -12.62
N ASN A 315 -28.84 8.86 -13.89
CA ASN A 315 -29.56 9.69 -14.87
C ASN A 315 -30.89 9.07 -15.36
N ILE A 316 -31.19 7.81 -15.02
CA ILE A 316 -32.43 7.14 -15.42
C ILE A 316 -33.51 7.39 -14.37
N HIS A 317 -34.70 7.80 -14.83
CA HIS A 317 -35.76 8.33 -13.99
C HIS A 317 -37.03 7.46 -14.01
N ASN A 318 -37.78 7.45 -12.91
CA ASN A 318 -39.03 6.69 -12.78
C ASN A 318 -40.23 7.36 -13.52
N ASN A 319 -40.14 8.64 -13.87
CA ASN A 319 -41.25 9.38 -14.52
C ASN A 319 -41.45 8.96 -16.00
N PRO A 320 -42.66 8.56 -16.44
CA PRO A 320 -42.97 8.25 -17.84
C PRO A 320 -42.65 9.36 -18.84
N GLU A 321 -42.67 10.63 -18.43
CA GLU A 321 -42.26 11.76 -19.29
C GLU A 321 -40.77 11.70 -19.69
N LYS A 322 -39.96 10.93 -18.95
CA LYS A 322 -38.52 10.71 -19.19
C LYS A 322 -38.23 9.44 -19.99
N PHE A 323 -39.25 8.77 -20.53
CA PHE A 323 -39.13 7.53 -21.31
C PHE A 323 -38.05 7.59 -22.39
N GLU A 324 -38.04 8.65 -23.20
CA GLU A 324 -37.05 8.83 -24.27
C GLU A 324 -35.65 9.13 -23.74
N GLU A 325 -35.53 10.02 -22.75
CA GLU A 325 -34.25 10.36 -22.13
C GLU A 325 -33.61 9.11 -21.49
N ASN A 326 -34.41 8.29 -20.81
CA ASN A 326 -34.01 6.99 -20.28
C ASN A 326 -33.52 6.05 -21.40
N LEU A 327 -34.26 5.95 -22.51
CA LEU A 327 -33.91 5.06 -23.62
C LEU A 327 -32.58 5.48 -24.29
N GLN A 328 -32.34 6.78 -24.43
CA GLN A 328 -31.06 7.33 -24.91
C GLN A 328 -29.91 7.09 -23.92
N GLN A 329 -30.16 7.24 -22.61
CA GLN A 329 -29.17 6.93 -21.58
C GLN A 329 -28.80 5.43 -21.58
N ILE A 330 -29.78 4.55 -21.78
CA ILE A 330 -29.55 3.10 -21.94
C ILE A 330 -28.75 2.81 -23.22
N PHE A 331 -29.03 3.51 -24.32
CA PHE A 331 -28.27 3.36 -25.57
C PHE A 331 -26.78 3.72 -25.39
N PHE A 332 -26.49 4.86 -24.75
CA PHE A 332 -25.13 5.26 -24.40
C PHE A 332 -24.43 4.22 -23.49
N ILE A 333 -25.15 3.63 -22.55
CA ILE A 333 -24.62 2.56 -21.68
C ILE A 333 -24.28 1.29 -22.50
N VAL A 334 -25.13 0.91 -23.46
CA VAL A 334 -24.87 -0.21 -24.38
C VAL A 334 -23.63 0.04 -25.26
N GLU A 335 -23.41 1.28 -25.72
CA GLU A 335 -22.19 1.68 -26.43
C GLU A 335 -20.94 1.53 -25.57
N LEU A 336 -20.98 1.96 -24.30
CA LEU A 336 -19.87 1.80 -23.36
C LEU A 336 -19.53 0.33 -23.09
N MET A 337 -20.55 -0.55 -23.02
CA MET A 337 -20.38 -1.99 -22.92
C MET A 337 -19.83 -2.65 -24.20
N LYS A 338 -19.77 -1.92 -25.32
CA LYS A 338 -19.34 -2.39 -26.65
C LYS A 338 -20.15 -3.60 -27.15
N ARG A 339 -21.44 -3.65 -26.81
CA ARG A 339 -22.36 -4.74 -27.20
C ARG A 339 -23.08 -4.39 -28.50
N ASN A 340 -22.43 -4.67 -29.63
CA ASN A 340 -22.96 -4.39 -30.97
C ASN A 340 -24.33 -5.05 -31.23
N ASP A 341 -24.55 -6.25 -30.69
CA ASP A 341 -25.80 -6.99 -30.78
C ASP A 341 -26.98 -6.24 -30.14
N LEU A 342 -26.75 -5.67 -28.96
CA LEU A 342 -27.72 -4.84 -28.25
C LEU A 342 -27.88 -3.46 -28.91
N ASN A 343 -26.77 -2.87 -29.38
CA ASN A 343 -26.77 -1.56 -30.01
C ASN A 343 -27.61 -1.55 -31.30
N GLU A 344 -27.46 -2.57 -32.16
CA GLU A 344 -28.22 -2.67 -33.41
C GLU A 344 -29.73 -2.81 -33.15
N GLU A 345 -30.12 -3.65 -32.18
CA GLU A 345 -31.52 -3.85 -31.83
C GLU A 345 -32.14 -2.59 -31.20
N LEU A 346 -31.43 -1.94 -30.28
CA LEU A 346 -31.90 -0.71 -29.63
C LEU A 346 -31.96 0.47 -30.60
N SER A 347 -31.02 0.56 -31.56
CA SER A 347 -31.06 1.54 -32.66
C SER A 347 -32.34 1.43 -33.48
N LYS A 348 -32.76 0.21 -33.83
CA LYS A 348 -34.03 -0.04 -34.54
C LYS A 348 -35.23 0.44 -33.72
N LYS A 349 -35.27 0.15 -32.42
CA LYS A 349 -36.33 0.62 -31.51
C LYS A 349 -36.36 2.14 -31.37
N ILE A 350 -35.21 2.81 -31.27
CA ILE A 350 -35.10 4.29 -31.24
C ILE A 350 -35.57 4.91 -32.57
N SER A 351 -35.22 4.32 -33.71
CA SER A 351 -35.71 4.75 -35.02
C SER A 351 -37.24 4.67 -35.11
N LEU A 352 -37.85 3.61 -34.58
CA LEU A 352 -39.29 3.43 -34.53
C LEU A 352 -39.99 4.43 -33.57
N LEU A 353 -39.39 4.75 -32.42
CA LEU A 353 -39.87 5.83 -31.53
C LEU A 353 -39.90 7.19 -32.24
N ASN A 354 -38.83 7.51 -32.97
CA ASN A 354 -38.75 8.74 -33.77
C ASN A 354 -39.81 8.78 -34.89
N PHE A 355 -40.15 7.62 -35.46
CA PHE A 355 -41.27 7.50 -36.40
C PHE A 355 -42.63 7.76 -35.73
N PHE A 356 -42.93 7.13 -34.59
CA PHE A 356 -44.21 7.36 -33.88
C PHE A 356 -44.38 8.83 -33.46
N LYS A 357 -43.29 9.50 -33.08
CA LYS A 357 -43.25 10.95 -32.86
C LYS A 357 -43.54 11.76 -34.12
N LEU A 358 -43.06 11.31 -35.28
CA LEU A 358 -43.24 12.01 -36.55
C LEU A 358 -44.68 11.93 -37.05
N VAL A 359 -45.33 10.78 -36.86
CA VAL A 359 -46.72 10.50 -37.28
C VAL A 359 -47.73 10.75 -36.16
N LYS A 360 -47.30 11.41 -35.08
CA LYS A 360 -48.03 11.58 -33.82
C LYS A 360 -49.54 11.86 -34.02
N PRO A 361 -50.42 10.88 -33.72
CA PRO A 361 -51.84 11.13 -33.58
C PRO A 361 -52.08 12.14 -32.45
N GLU A 362 -53.10 12.99 -32.58
CA GLU A 362 -53.45 14.01 -31.57
C GLU A 362 -53.74 13.40 -30.18
N SER A 363 -54.17 12.13 -30.16
CA SER A 363 -54.45 11.34 -28.95
C SER A 363 -53.23 10.62 -28.36
N LEU A 364 -52.06 10.67 -29.00
CA LEU A 364 -50.88 9.90 -28.58
C LEU A 364 -50.03 10.68 -27.56
N GLU A 365 -50.22 10.38 -26.28
CA GLU A 365 -49.22 10.67 -25.24
C GLU A 365 -48.15 9.59 -25.25
N ILE A 366 -46.93 9.94 -25.66
CA ILE A 366 -45.80 9.00 -25.63
C ILE A 366 -45.25 8.91 -24.20
N LYS A 367 -45.85 8.03 -23.39
CA LYS A 367 -45.56 7.84 -21.95
C LYS A 367 -45.47 6.33 -21.62
N GLY A 368 -44.40 5.68 -22.06
CA GLY A 368 -44.18 4.26 -21.75
C GLY A 368 -43.82 4.00 -20.28
N ASN A 369 -43.89 2.74 -19.85
CA ASN A 369 -43.66 2.34 -18.46
C ASN A 369 -42.16 2.35 -18.07
N THR A 370 -41.69 3.50 -17.58
CA THR A 370 -40.34 3.68 -17.04
C THR A 370 -40.12 3.05 -15.65
N SER A 371 -41.19 2.72 -14.93
CA SER A 371 -41.12 2.27 -13.54
C SER A 371 -40.51 0.87 -13.40
N SER A 372 -40.79 -0.05 -14.33
CA SER A 372 -40.15 -1.38 -14.30
C SER A 372 -38.63 -1.25 -14.48
N TRP A 373 -38.20 -0.46 -15.47
CA TRP A 373 -36.77 -0.28 -15.75
C TRP A 373 -36.06 0.38 -14.56
N TYR A 374 -36.66 1.43 -14.01
CA TYR A 374 -36.11 2.15 -12.86
C TYR A 374 -35.94 1.24 -11.64
N ASN A 375 -36.86 0.30 -11.39
CA ASN A 375 -36.74 -0.63 -10.28
C ASN A 375 -35.52 -1.56 -10.45
N HIS A 376 -35.41 -2.25 -11.60
CA HIS A 376 -34.26 -3.11 -11.90
C HIS A 376 -32.93 -2.33 -11.85
N ILE A 377 -32.89 -1.14 -12.45
CA ILE A 377 -31.69 -0.28 -12.46
C ILE A 377 -31.36 0.24 -11.05
N SER A 378 -32.37 0.55 -10.22
CA SER A 378 -32.16 0.95 -8.82
C SER A 378 -31.67 -0.20 -7.95
N GLU A 379 -32.03 -1.45 -8.25
CA GLU A 379 -31.44 -2.63 -7.61
C GLU A 379 -29.97 -2.77 -8.00
N LEU A 380 -29.65 -2.73 -9.30
CA LEU A 380 -28.28 -2.76 -9.80
C LEU A 380 -27.39 -1.64 -9.23
N ILE A 381 -27.89 -0.41 -9.10
CA ILE A 381 -27.16 0.69 -8.44
C ILE A 381 -26.82 0.32 -6.99
N LYS A 382 -27.76 -0.25 -6.22
CA LYS A 382 -27.48 -0.69 -4.83
C LYS A 382 -26.44 -1.81 -4.79
N GLU A 383 -26.46 -2.74 -5.74
CA GLU A 383 -25.44 -3.79 -5.85
C GLU A 383 -24.04 -3.20 -6.09
N ILE A 384 -23.93 -2.22 -7.00
CA ILE A 384 -22.66 -1.52 -7.28
C ILE A 384 -22.20 -0.70 -6.08
N ASP A 385 -23.10 0.06 -5.44
CA ASP A 385 -22.79 0.86 -4.25
C ASP A 385 -22.31 -0.03 -3.09
N MET A 386 -22.85 -1.25 -2.96
CA MET A 386 -22.36 -2.26 -2.00
C MET A 386 -20.98 -2.83 -2.39
N LEU A 387 -20.76 -3.17 -3.66
CA LEU A 387 -19.48 -3.68 -4.17
C LEU A 387 -18.34 -2.65 -4.03
N THR A 388 -18.67 -1.37 -4.12
CA THR A 388 -17.72 -0.25 -4.03
C THR A 388 -17.50 0.27 -2.61
N SER A 389 -18.28 -0.21 -1.64
CA SER A 389 -18.13 0.17 -0.22
C SER A 389 -16.76 -0.21 0.36
N PHE A 390 -16.25 0.65 1.24
CA PHE A 390 -15.05 0.36 2.03
C PHE A 390 -15.33 -0.74 3.08
N PRO A 391 -14.32 -1.56 3.44
CA PRO A 391 -14.49 -2.58 4.48
C PRO A 391 -14.84 -1.95 5.83
N LYS A 392 -15.66 -2.66 6.60
CA LYS A 392 -15.93 -2.36 8.00
C LYS A 392 -14.69 -2.71 8.81
N VAL A 393 -14.28 -1.80 9.69
CA VAL A 393 -13.07 -1.94 10.52
C VAL A 393 -13.48 -2.09 11.99
N HIS A 394 -12.97 -3.14 12.64
CA HIS A 394 -13.24 -3.48 14.03
C HIS A 394 -11.92 -3.60 14.81
N ASN A 395 -11.69 -2.68 15.75
CA ASN A 395 -10.47 -2.66 16.56
C ASN A 395 -10.78 -3.10 18.00
N GLN A 396 -10.05 -4.11 18.49
CA GLN A 396 -10.18 -4.66 19.84
C GLN A 396 -8.80 -4.79 20.49
N GLY A 397 -8.26 -3.65 20.97
CA GLY A 397 -6.96 -3.57 21.62
C GLY A 397 -5.81 -3.85 20.65
N HIS A 398 -5.36 -5.10 20.59
CA HIS A 398 -4.26 -5.54 19.72
C HIS A 398 -4.74 -6.31 18.47
N LEU A 399 -6.05 -6.57 18.35
CA LEU A 399 -6.66 -7.22 17.19
C LEU A 399 -7.36 -6.18 16.30
N LEU A 400 -6.99 -6.16 15.02
CA LEU A 400 -7.64 -5.43 13.94
C LEU A 400 -8.41 -6.44 13.06
N THR A 401 -9.70 -6.22 12.80
CA THR A 401 -10.49 -7.05 11.86
C THR A 401 -11.14 -6.19 10.78
N LEU A 402 -10.93 -6.55 9.51
CA LEU A 402 -11.54 -5.92 8.34
C LEU A 402 -12.56 -6.88 7.70
N GLU A 403 -13.78 -6.41 7.46
CA GLU A 403 -14.87 -7.17 6.86
C GLU A 403 -15.48 -6.43 5.66
N GLY A 404 -15.48 -7.04 4.47
CA GLY A 404 -15.94 -6.36 3.24
C GLY A 404 -16.29 -7.30 2.09
N ILE A 405 -16.79 -6.75 0.98
CA ILE A 405 -17.08 -7.53 -0.24
C ILE A 405 -15.82 -7.63 -1.11
N ILE A 406 -15.23 -6.49 -1.45
CA ILE A 406 -13.94 -6.39 -2.14
C ILE A 406 -13.00 -5.56 -1.24
N ILE A 407 -11.81 -6.10 -0.97
CA ILE A 407 -10.80 -5.48 -0.10
C ILE A 407 -9.48 -5.39 -0.87
N GLY A 408 -8.83 -4.22 -0.83
CA GLY A 408 -7.44 -4.05 -1.25
C GLY A 408 -6.49 -4.03 -0.06
N THR A 409 -5.22 -4.28 -0.30
CA THR A 409 -4.16 -4.04 0.70
C THR A 409 -3.99 -2.56 1.03
N GLU A 410 -4.34 -1.65 0.11
CA GLU A 410 -4.53 -0.21 0.42
C GLU A 410 -5.53 -0.02 1.58
N ASP A 411 -6.63 -0.79 1.64
CA ASP A 411 -7.60 -0.69 2.76
C ASP A 411 -7.00 -1.18 4.08
N ILE A 412 -6.15 -2.22 4.04
CA ILE A 412 -5.46 -2.75 5.23
C ILE A 412 -4.43 -1.73 5.75
N ASN A 413 -3.62 -1.17 4.87
CA ASN A 413 -2.63 -0.14 5.19
C ASN A 413 -3.29 1.08 5.82
N ASN A 414 -4.40 1.57 5.24
CA ASN A 414 -5.19 2.67 5.80
C ASN A 414 -5.84 2.35 7.16
N ALA A 415 -6.08 1.08 7.49
CA ALA A 415 -6.64 0.67 8.78
C ALA A 415 -5.58 0.51 9.89
N MET A 416 -4.31 0.28 9.56
CA MET A 416 -3.24 -0.04 10.54
C MET A 416 -2.75 1.13 11.42
N ASN A 417 -3.14 2.39 11.12
CA ASN A 417 -2.91 3.63 11.88
C ASN A 417 -2.24 3.52 13.28
N ASP A 418 -0.91 3.73 13.38
CA ASP A 418 -0.08 3.94 14.59
C ASP A 418 -0.40 3.08 15.85
N GLN A 419 -1.09 1.95 15.67
CA GLN A 419 -1.59 1.11 16.74
C GLN A 419 -0.63 -0.04 17.02
N LYS A 420 -0.47 -0.37 18.30
CA LYS A 420 0.28 -1.56 18.73
C LYS A 420 -0.56 -2.82 18.47
N LEU A 421 -0.62 -3.25 17.21
CA LEU A 421 -1.30 -4.46 16.78
C LEU A 421 -0.44 -5.70 17.03
N SER A 422 -1.08 -6.84 17.29
CA SER A 422 -0.47 -8.17 17.33
C SER A 422 -1.13 -9.17 16.37
N GLU A 423 -2.40 -8.93 16.00
CA GLU A 423 -3.13 -9.74 15.03
C GLU A 423 -3.98 -8.85 14.10
N ILE A 424 -4.01 -9.22 12.81
CA ILE A 424 -4.84 -8.62 11.77
C ILE A 424 -5.61 -9.73 11.08
N ASN A 425 -6.94 -9.61 11.06
CA ASN A 425 -7.86 -10.54 10.41
C ASN A 425 -8.59 -9.83 9.25
N VAL A 426 -8.55 -10.39 8.05
CA VAL A 426 -9.16 -9.79 6.84
C VAL A 426 -10.12 -10.78 6.20
N PHE A 427 -11.39 -10.42 6.14
CA PHE A 427 -12.48 -11.25 5.64
C PHE A 427 -13.16 -10.57 4.44
N SER A 428 -12.93 -11.11 3.25
CA SER A 428 -13.54 -10.62 1.99
C SER A 428 -14.52 -11.65 1.43
N LEU A 429 -15.73 -11.20 1.06
CA LEU A 429 -16.79 -12.08 0.52
C LEU A 429 -16.66 -12.37 -0.98
N ASN A 430 -15.91 -11.56 -1.72
CA ASN A 430 -15.71 -11.73 -3.16
C ASN A 430 -14.22 -11.87 -3.52
N SER A 431 -13.46 -10.78 -3.40
CA SER A 431 -12.07 -10.69 -3.88
C SER A 431 -11.19 -9.91 -2.92
N LEU A 432 -9.92 -10.35 -2.81
CA LEU A 432 -8.81 -9.62 -2.24
C LEU A 432 -7.89 -9.14 -3.37
N PHE A 433 -7.58 -7.86 -3.39
CA PHE A 433 -6.53 -7.28 -4.21
C PHE A 433 -5.29 -7.02 -3.35
N ILE A 434 -4.15 -7.57 -3.76
CA ILE A 434 -2.83 -7.26 -3.20
C ILE A 434 -2.20 -6.23 -4.15
N ASP A 435 -2.54 -4.97 -3.88
CA ASP A 435 -2.26 -3.77 -4.67
C ASP A 435 -1.23 -2.82 -4.03
N GLU A 436 -0.84 -3.05 -2.78
CA GLU A 436 0.22 -2.37 -2.04
C GLU A 436 1.04 -3.38 -1.23
N ASP A 437 2.24 -2.98 -0.82
CA ASP A 437 3.02 -3.78 0.13
C ASP A 437 2.46 -3.62 1.54
N ILE A 438 2.42 -4.70 2.32
CA ILE A 438 2.04 -4.67 3.75
C ILE A 438 3.32 -4.69 4.57
N ILE A 439 3.51 -3.72 5.47
CA ILE A 439 4.64 -3.69 6.41
C ILE A 439 4.10 -3.75 7.83
N ALA A 440 4.14 -4.95 8.42
CA ALA A 440 3.54 -5.26 9.72
C ALA A 440 4.48 -6.15 10.58
N PRO A 441 5.61 -5.60 11.09
CA PRO A 441 6.66 -6.38 11.74
C PRO A 441 6.18 -7.19 12.94
N GLY A 442 6.38 -8.51 12.91
CA GLY A 442 6.02 -9.42 14.01
C GLY A 442 4.52 -9.70 14.19
N ILE A 443 3.65 -9.21 13.31
CA ILE A 443 2.19 -9.31 13.44
C ILE A 443 1.66 -10.62 12.84
N ASN A 444 0.67 -11.23 13.49
CA ASN A 444 -0.07 -12.37 12.94
C ASN A 444 -1.12 -11.88 11.93
N LEU A 445 -1.00 -12.26 10.67
CA LEU A 445 -1.91 -11.84 9.60
C LEU A 445 -2.73 -13.03 9.09
N THR A 446 -4.05 -13.00 9.33
CA THR A 446 -5.01 -13.91 8.70
C THR A 446 -5.74 -13.17 7.56
N ILE A 447 -5.80 -13.78 6.39
CA ILE A 447 -6.64 -13.31 5.28
C ILE A 447 -7.48 -14.48 4.75
N ILE A 448 -8.78 -14.27 4.62
CA ILE A 448 -9.73 -15.23 4.05
C ILE A 448 -10.56 -14.52 2.98
N SER A 449 -10.41 -14.94 1.71
CA SER A 449 -11.18 -14.43 0.57
C SER A 449 -11.33 -15.50 -0.52
N PRO A 450 -12.49 -15.64 -1.19
CA PRO A 450 -12.66 -16.61 -2.28
C PRO A 450 -11.69 -16.42 -3.45
N GLN A 451 -11.44 -15.18 -3.86
CA GLN A 451 -10.48 -14.84 -4.93
C GLN A 451 -9.34 -13.97 -4.40
N TRP A 452 -8.12 -14.22 -4.84
CA TRP A 452 -6.93 -13.44 -4.51
C TRP A 452 -6.24 -12.97 -5.79
N ARG A 453 -5.95 -11.67 -5.91
CA ARG A 453 -5.34 -11.04 -7.10
C ARG A 453 -4.11 -10.24 -6.69
N VAL A 454 -2.93 -10.62 -7.18
CA VAL A 454 -1.71 -9.83 -6.97
C VAL A 454 -1.52 -8.84 -8.11
N VAL A 455 -1.32 -7.56 -7.81
CA VAL A 455 -1.21 -6.49 -8.81
C VAL A 455 0.26 -6.21 -9.09
N GLY A 456 0.88 -7.06 -9.92
CA GLY A 456 2.32 -7.05 -10.15
C GLY A 456 3.10 -7.56 -8.93
N LYS A 457 4.35 -7.12 -8.75
CA LYS A 457 5.18 -7.60 -7.64
C LYS A 457 4.79 -6.93 -6.33
N ARG A 458 4.53 -7.72 -5.28
CA ARG A 458 4.16 -7.22 -3.94
C ARG A 458 4.80 -8.03 -2.81
N ILE A 459 4.94 -7.39 -1.66
CA ILE A 459 5.57 -7.92 -0.46
C ILE A 459 4.61 -7.80 0.73
N ILE A 460 4.36 -8.91 1.41
CA ILE A 460 3.78 -8.95 2.74
C ILE A 460 4.93 -9.17 3.73
N ASN A 461 5.38 -8.09 4.36
CA ASN A 461 6.51 -8.08 5.27
C ASN A 461 6.05 -8.12 6.73
N LEU A 462 6.16 -9.31 7.33
CA LEU A 462 5.92 -9.59 8.74
C LEU A 462 7.24 -9.82 9.51
N LYS A 463 8.40 -9.49 8.92
CA LYS A 463 9.72 -9.73 9.52
C LYS A 463 9.81 -9.08 10.90
N GLY A 464 10.38 -9.81 11.87
CA GLY A 464 10.61 -9.27 13.20
C GLY A 464 11.55 -8.06 13.19
N ASN A 465 11.33 -7.10 14.09
CA ASN A 465 12.26 -5.98 14.27
C ASN A 465 13.67 -6.49 14.67
N PRO A 466 14.76 -5.81 14.26
CA PRO A 466 16.09 -6.16 14.71
C PRO A 466 16.26 -5.93 16.22
N GLY A 467 17.22 -6.62 16.83
CA GLY A 467 17.59 -6.43 18.23
C GLY A 467 18.11 -5.00 18.45
N PRO A 468 17.65 -4.25 19.47
CA PRO A 468 18.05 -2.87 19.64
C PRO A 468 19.58 -2.74 19.82
N PRO A 469 20.22 -1.70 19.25
CA PRO A 469 21.63 -1.43 19.46
C PRO A 469 21.88 -0.98 20.91
N HIS A 470 23.11 -1.19 21.39
CA HIS A 470 23.55 -0.65 22.67
C HIS A 470 23.62 0.89 22.65
N PRO A 471 23.35 1.59 23.78
CA PRO A 471 23.43 3.04 23.85
C PRO A 471 24.82 3.63 23.53
N SER A 472 25.88 2.87 23.80
CA SER A 472 27.24 3.15 23.32
C SER A 472 27.78 1.94 22.55
N SER A 473 28.49 2.20 21.45
CA SER A 473 29.12 1.15 20.64
C SER A 473 30.29 0.45 21.31
N LYS A 474 30.86 1.07 22.36
CA LYS A 474 31.99 0.58 23.15
C LYS A 474 31.69 0.67 24.64
N ALA A 475 32.20 -0.27 25.44
CA ALA A 475 32.27 -0.20 26.90
C ALA A 475 33.36 0.81 27.35
N LYS A 476 33.45 1.08 28.65
CA LYS A 476 34.39 2.10 29.14
C LYS A 476 35.83 1.61 29.11
N ASP A 477 36.72 2.48 28.66
CA ASP A 477 38.16 2.26 28.75
C ASP A 477 38.62 2.32 30.22
N GLY A 478 39.68 1.60 30.53
CA GLY A 478 40.32 1.62 31.85
C GLY A 478 40.85 3.01 32.18
N ILE A 479 40.95 3.30 33.48
CA ILE A 479 41.36 4.60 34.00
C ILE A 479 42.82 4.50 34.49
N PRO A 480 43.76 5.29 33.94
CA PRO A 480 45.13 5.33 34.43
C PRO A 480 45.21 5.77 35.91
N PHE A 481 46.08 5.12 36.69
CA PHE A 481 46.36 5.44 38.10
C PHE A 481 46.97 6.84 38.30
N ILE A 482 46.17 7.83 38.73
CA ILE A 482 46.68 9.17 39.02
C ILE A 482 47.46 9.19 40.34
N GLN A 483 48.79 9.32 40.30
CA GLN A 483 49.58 9.74 41.45
C GLN A 483 49.30 11.22 41.78
N GLU A 484 48.35 11.49 42.68
CA GLU A 484 48.28 12.81 43.31
C GLU A 484 49.48 13.04 44.24
N LYS A 485 50.48 13.77 43.76
CA LYS A 485 51.53 14.35 44.60
C LYS A 485 50.94 15.45 45.48
N SER A 486 50.37 15.05 46.61
CA SER A 486 50.04 15.93 47.72
C SER A 486 51.32 16.58 48.29
N ARG A 487 51.63 17.78 47.78
CA ARG A 487 52.58 18.71 48.40
C ARG A 487 51.90 20.06 48.57
N ASP A 488 51.51 20.34 49.82
CA ASP A 488 51.09 21.66 50.25
C ASP A 488 52.16 22.71 49.92
N LYS A 489 51.82 23.64 49.03
CA LYS A 489 52.25 25.04 49.17
C LYS A 489 51.09 25.98 48.84
N ILE A 490 50.91 26.91 49.76
CA ILE A 490 49.76 27.78 49.90
C ILE A 490 50.01 29.13 49.18
N ASN A 491 48.90 29.73 48.74
CA ASN A 491 48.61 31.16 48.49
C ASN A 491 48.74 31.79 47.08
N ASP A 492 47.65 32.55 46.82
CA ASP A 492 47.51 33.82 46.11
C ASP A 492 47.86 33.93 44.62
N GLU A 493 46.84 34.06 43.77
CA GLU A 493 46.37 35.39 43.31
C GLU A 493 44.99 35.33 42.62
N ILE A 494 44.17 36.39 42.82
CA ILE A 494 42.85 36.62 42.18
C ILE A 494 42.96 37.87 41.30
N PRO A 495 42.58 37.79 40.01
CA PRO A 495 41.55 38.70 39.47
C PRO A 495 40.60 37.96 38.49
N ASN A 496 39.26 38.01 38.51
CA ASN A 496 38.27 39.04 38.87
C ASN A 496 38.12 40.19 37.85
N GLU A 497 37.40 39.93 36.74
CA GLU A 497 36.57 40.87 35.95
C GLU A 497 35.62 40.00 35.08
N LYS A 498 34.27 39.97 35.17
CA LYS A 498 33.16 40.96 35.24
C LYS A 498 32.85 41.76 33.97
N SER A 499 31.97 41.20 33.14
CA SER A 499 30.79 41.87 32.54
C SER A 499 29.81 40.77 32.08
N ASN A 500 28.56 40.61 32.55
CA ASN A 500 27.38 41.50 32.58
C ASN A 500 27.15 42.17 31.22
N TYR A 501 26.07 41.88 30.47
CA TYR A 501 24.63 42.08 30.76
C TYR A 501 23.79 41.34 29.67
N LEU A 502 22.44 41.15 29.69
CA LEU A 502 21.31 41.59 30.53
C LEU A 502 20.13 40.58 30.35
N ILE A 503 19.30 40.35 31.38
CA ILE A 503 17.98 39.66 31.28
C ILE A 503 16.89 40.64 31.77
N PRO A 504 15.72 40.76 31.12
CA PRO A 504 14.46 40.22 31.69
C PRO A 504 13.57 39.54 30.61
N PHE A 505 12.90 38.39 30.86
CA PHE A 505 11.61 38.22 31.57
C PHE A 505 10.47 39.11 31.01
N THR A 506 9.26 38.62 30.69
CA THR A 506 8.45 37.57 31.34
C THR A 506 7.52 36.77 30.39
N ASN A 507 7.25 35.51 30.74
CA ASN A 507 5.94 34.82 30.90
C ASN A 507 4.69 35.51 30.28
N GLU A 508 3.71 34.87 29.63
CA GLU A 508 3.11 33.52 29.76
C GLU A 508 2.60 33.03 28.36
N LYS A 509 2.15 31.78 28.10
CA LYS A 509 1.90 30.59 28.94
C LYS A 509 2.08 29.25 28.16
N SER A 510 1.98 28.17 28.92
CA SER A 510 2.00 26.73 28.59
C SER A 510 0.65 26.14 28.15
N ASN A 511 0.66 25.07 27.34
CA ASN A 511 -0.11 23.83 27.56
C ASN A 511 0.16 22.79 26.45
N PHE A 512 1.09 21.86 26.69
CA PHE A 512 1.10 20.56 26.03
C PHE A 512 1.02 19.50 27.14
N LEU A 513 -0.06 18.72 27.12
CA LEU A 513 -0.42 17.75 28.14
C LEU A 513 -0.43 16.36 27.50
N ILE A 514 0.50 15.49 27.91
CA ILE A 514 0.32 14.05 27.80
C ILE A 514 -0.02 13.55 29.22
N PRO A 515 -1.22 12.96 29.43
CA PRO A 515 -1.60 12.40 30.72
C PRO A 515 -1.19 10.92 30.85
N PHE A 516 -0.78 10.56 32.06
CA PHE A 516 -1.06 9.31 32.78
C PHE A 516 -1.07 7.97 32.01
N ILE A 517 -0.07 7.13 32.31
CA ILE A 517 -0.34 5.74 32.66
C ILE A 517 -0.19 5.64 34.19
N ASN A 518 -1.23 5.15 34.86
CA ASN A 518 -1.11 4.63 36.22
C ASN A 518 -0.65 3.17 36.12
N ASP A 519 0.37 2.80 36.87
CA ASP A 519 0.55 1.42 37.31
C ASP A 519 0.41 1.35 38.83
N GLU A 520 -0.12 0.23 39.31
CA GLU A 520 -0.40 0.00 40.73
C GLU A 520 0.86 -0.32 41.55
N GLN A 521 0.86 0.17 42.79
CA GLN A 521 1.40 -0.53 43.97
C GLN A 521 2.85 -1.04 43.92
N ILE A 522 3.78 -0.20 44.37
CA ILE A 522 4.85 -0.66 45.28
C ILE A 522 4.83 0.26 46.51
N ASN A 523 4.47 -0.31 47.66
CA ASN A 523 4.56 0.35 48.97
C ASN A 523 5.78 -0.22 49.71
N ASP A 524 6.45 0.65 50.46
CA ASP A 524 7.30 0.37 51.63
C ASP A 524 8.46 -0.64 51.49
N GLU A 525 9.71 -0.16 51.59
CA GLU A 525 10.30 0.12 52.91
C GLU A 525 11.67 0.84 52.84
N LYS A 526 11.89 1.75 53.81
CA LYS A 526 13.18 2.13 54.43
C LYS A 526 14.32 2.61 53.52
N ILE A 527 14.27 3.91 53.20
CA ILE A 527 15.49 4.72 53.04
C ILE A 527 16.17 4.80 54.40
N ASN A 528 17.36 4.24 54.52
CA ASN A 528 18.24 4.44 55.68
C ASN A 528 19.42 5.31 55.23
N ASN A 529 19.60 6.49 55.85
CA ASN A 529 20.72 7.36 55.56
C ASN A 529 22.01 6.76 56.13
N GLN A 530 22.93 6.31 55.28
CA GLN A 530 24.35 6.25 55.59
C GLN A 530 25.14 6.91 54.47
N THR A 531 25.67 8.08 54.77
CA THR A 531 26.83 8.65 54.08
C THR A 531 28.06 7.89 54.57
N ASP A 532 28.38 6.80 53.89
CA ASP A 532 29.69 6.18 54.02
C ASP A 532 30.57 6.75 52.90
N ASP A 533 31.51 7.62 53.27
CA ASP A 533 32.64 7.98 52.41
C ASP A 533 33.45 6.70 52.17
N GLU A 534 33.22 6.03 51.04
CA GLU A 534 34.03 4.89 50.62
C GLU A 534 35.46 5.37 50.33
N ILE A 535 36.30 5.27 51.36
CA ILE A 535 37.75 5.29 51.25
C ILE A 535 38.12 4.26 50.18
N LEU A 536 38.59 4.78 49.04
CA LEU A 536 38.99 4.02 47.87
C LEU A 536 39.99 2.93 48.25
N THR A 537 39.52 1.70 48.38
CA THR A 537 40.36 0.54 48.15
C THR A 537 40.68 0.55 46.66
N VAL A 538 41.93 0.85 46.32
CA VAL A 538 42.40 0.86 44.94
C VAL A 538 42.52 -0.60 44.51
N ASP A 539 41.45 -1.09 43.89
CA ASP A 539 41.36 -2.42 43.31
C ASP A 539 41.99 -2.42 41.90
N ASP A 540 42.74 -3.48 41.57
CA ASP A 540 43.47 -3.65 40.29
C ASP A 540 42.52 -3.67 39.06
N GLN A 541 41.21 -3.69 39.30
CA GLN A 541 40.17 -3.69 38.27
C GLN A 541 40.05 -2.36 37.50
N LYS A 542 40.46 -1.21 38.07
CA LYS A 542 40.22 0.11 37.42
C LYS A 542 41.11 0.41 36.21
N ILE A 543 42.25 -0.25 36.06
CA ILE A 543 43.13 -0.08 34.90
C ILE A 543 42.68 -0.92 33.69
N ASN A 544 41.87 -1.96 33.89
CA ASN A 544 41.38 -2.81 32.80
C ASN A 544 40.20 -2.13 32.08
N GLY A 545 40.04 -2.42 30.79
CA GLY A 545 38.84 -2.01 30.06
C GLY A 545 37.62 -2.84 30.44
N GLU A 546 36.44 -2.23 30.50
CA GLU A 546 35.18 -2.95 30.77
C GLU A 546 34.84 -3.93 29.62
N ASP A 547 34.36 -5.13 29.96
CA ASP A 547 33.82 -6.08 28.98
C ASP A 547 32.55 -5.49 28.30
N GLY A 548 32.46 -5.64 26.98
CA GLY A 548 31.32 -5.23 26.18
C GLY A 548 30.06 -6.06 26.45
N LEU A 549 28.93 -5.38 26.57
CA LEU A 549 27.62 -6.02 26.74
C LEU A 549 27.22 -6.88 25.54
N PRO A 550 26.59 -8.06 25.76
CA PRO A 550 26.07 -8.90 24.68
C PRO A 550 24.90 -8.22 23.96
N GLY A 551 24.86 -8.33 22.65
CA GLY A 551 23.80 -7.79 21.79
C GLY A 551 22.43 -8.37 22.13
N LEU A 552 21.40 -7.52 22.07
CA LEU A 552 20.02 -7.93 22.33
C LEU A 552 19.49 -8.86 21.22
N PRO A 553 18.62 -9.83 21.54
CA PRO A 553 18.06 -10.71 20.53
C PRO A 553 17.14 -9.96 19.56
N GLY A 554 17.04 -10.44 18.32
CA GLY A 554 16.05 -9.97 17.36
C GLY A 554 14.64 -10.40 17.76
N TYR A 555 13.63 -9.61 17.39
CA TYR A 555 12.23 -9.93 17.63
C TYR A 555 11.76 -11.05 16.67
N ASN A 556 10.75 -11.83 17.07
CA ASN A 556 10.22 -12.90 16.21
C ASN A 556 9.47 -12.32 15.00
N GLY A 557 9.48 -13.06 13.90
CA GLY A 557 8.63 -12.81 12.74
C GLY A 557 7.16 -13.15 13.02
N GLY A 558 6.26 -12.45 12.32
CA GLY A 558 4.83 -12.68 12.37
C GLY A 558 4.40 -13.93 11.60
N ASN A 559 3.23 -14.47 11.94
CA ASN A 559 2.68 -15.65 11.25
C ASN A 559 1.68 -15.24 10.17
N PHE A 560 1.64 -15.97 9.06
CA PHE A 560 0.71 -15.71 7.96
C PHE A 560 -0.25 -16.89 7.75
N TYR A 561 -1.55 -16.62 7.78
CA TYR A 561 -2.59 -17.57 7.34
C TYR A 561 -3.39 -16.99 6.18
N GLY A 562 -3.24 -17.57 4.99
CA GLY A 562 -4.06 -17.25 3.82
C GLY A 562 -5.04 -18.38 3.51
N ARG A 563 -6.29 -18.05 3.19
CA ARG A 563 -7.25 -19.00 2.62
C ARG A 563 -8.02 -18.43 1.43
N GLY A 564 -8.16 -19.23 0.37
CA GLY A 564 -8.97 -18.88 -0.79
C GLY A 564 -9.34 -20.07 -1.69
N ASN A 565 -9.93 -19.78 -2.84
CA ASN A 565 -10.33 -20.79 -3.84
C ASN A 565 -9.63 -20.57 -5.19
N THR A 566 -9.52 -19.31 -5.62
CA THR A 566 -8.88 -18.93 -6.89
C THR A 566 -7.80 -17.88 -6.62
N PHE A 567 -6.62 -18.06 -7.22
CA PHE A 567 -5.46 -17.20 -7.02
C PHE A 567 -4.91 -16.77 -8.38
N PHE A 568 -4.71 -15.46 -8.56
CA PHE A 568 -4.21 -14.85 -9.79
C PHE A 568 -2.85 -14.16 -9.52
N ASP A 569 -1.84 -14.49 -10.32
CA ASP A 569 -0.45 -13.97 -10.22
C ASP A 569 0.20 -14.17 -8.83
N ILE A 570 -0.12 -15.27 -8.15
CA ILE A 570 0.37 -15.53 -6.78
C ILE A 570 1.88 -15.74 -6.71
N SER A 571 2.55 -16.08 -7.82
CA SER A 571 4.01 -16.14 -7.90
C SER A 571 4.70 -14.77 -7.83
N SER A 572 3.98 -13.68 -8.11
CA SER A 572 4.48 -12.30 -7.96
C SER A 572 4.41 -11.77 -6.51
N LEU A 573 3.81 -12.54 -5.59
CA LEU A 573 3.78 -12.24 -4.15
C LEU A 573 5.02 -12.80 -3.43
N THR A 574 5.66 -11.98 -2.60
CA THR A 574 6.63 -12.42 -1.59
C THR A 574 6.03 -12.24 -0.19
N ILE A 575 6.16 -13.26 0.66
CA ILE A 575 5.74 -13.24 2.06
C ILE A 575 7.00 -13.40 2.92
N ASP A 576 7.37 -12.36 3.66
CA ASP A 576 8.51 -12.36 4.56
C ASP A 576 8.05 -12.55 6.01
N VAL A 577 8.29 -13.74 6.57
CA VAL A 577 8.03 -14.07 7.98
C VAL A 577 9.33 -14.22 8.77
N SER A 578 10.44 -13.68 8.25
CA SER A 578 11.77 -13.76 8.83
C SER A 578 11.82 -13.32 10.30
N GLY A 579 12.73 -13.90 11.07
CA GLY A 579 13.07 -13.36 12.37
C GLY A 579 13.87 -12.06 12.21
N GLY A 580 13.74 -11.14 13.16
CA GLY A 580 14.59 -9.96 13.21
C GLY A 580 16.05 -10.33 13.43
N ASP A 581 16.97 -9.56 12.86
CA ASP A 581 18.39 -9.83 13.04
C ASP A 581 18.83 -9.44 14.46
N GLY A 582 19.72 -10.22 15.07
CA GLY A 582 20.22 -9.95 16.41
C GLY A 582 21.05 -8.66 16.47
N GLY A 583 20.94 -7.94 17.59
CA GLY A 583 21.73 -6.73 17.82
C GLY A 583 23.22 -7.02 17.89
N GLN A 584 24.04 -6.08 17.41
CA GLN A 584 25.49 -6.16 17.52
C GLN A 584 25.93 -6.14 19.00
N GLY A 585 26.88 -7.00 19.36
CA GLY A 585 27.54 -6.96 20.68
C GLY A 585 28.45 -5.74 20.81
N GLN A 586 28.48 -5.13 21.99
CA GLN A 586 29.25 -3.91 22.25
C GLN A 586 30.76 -4.19 22.16
N ASP A 587 31.56 -3.27 21.60
CA ASP A 587 33.02 -3.39 21.63
C ASP A 587 33.53 -3.25 23.07
N GLY A 588 34.57 -4.00 23.44
CA GLY A 588 35.19 -3.92 24.78
C GLY A 588 36.00 -2.63 24.97
N GLY A 589 36.10 -2.19 26.22
CA GLY A 589 36.96 -1.08 26.62
C GLY A 589 38.44 -1.41 26.43
N ASN A 590 39.25 -0.43 26.06
CA ASN A 590 40.71 -0.56 26.08
C ASN A 590 41.21 -0.59 27.53
N GLY A 591 42.31 -1.29 27.80
CA GLY A 591 43.05 -1.12 29.04
C GLY A 591 43.76 0.24 29.10
N ALA A 592 43.99 0.74 30.30
CA ALA A 592 44.79 1.93 30.55
C ALA A 592 46.29 1.62 30.42
N ASP A 593 47.05 2.54 29.84
CA ASP A 593 48.52 2.47 29.87
C ASP A 593 49.02 2.54 31.33
N GLY A 594 50.04 1.73 31.63
CA GLY A 594 50.74 1.75 32.91
C GLY A 594 51.71 2.93 33.02
N PHE A 595 51.94 3.40 34.23
CA PHE A 595 52.83 4.53 34.50
C PHE A 595 54.30 4.13 34.38
N ASP A 596 55.08 4.98 33.72
CA ASP A 596 56.54 4.88 33.73
C ASP A 596 57.05 4.99 35.19
N GLY A 597 58.00 4.14 35.55
CA GLY A 597 58.69 4.18 36.84
C GLY A 597 59.52 5.46 36.98
N SER A 598 59.69 5.94 38.21
CA SER A 598 60.40 7.18 38.47
C SER A 598 61.93 7.01 38.46
N ASP A 599 62.64 8.02 37.94
CA ASP A 599 64.12 8.09 37.93
C ASP A 599 64.77 8.30 39.33
N CYS A 600 64.13 7.80 40.39
CA CYS A 600 64.60 7.92 41.77
C CYS A 600 65.75 6.97 42.13
N GLY A 601 66.08 5.99 41.28
CA GLY A 601 67.03 4.91 41.63
C GLY A 601 68.42 5.38 42.05
N GLU A 602 68.89 6.52 41.52
CA GLU A 602 70.17 7.11 41.95
C GLU A 602 70.13 7.51 43.44
N GLU A 603 69.00 8.02 43.92
CA GLU A 603 68.81 8.46 45.31
C GLU A 603 68.73 7.26 46.27
N PHE A 604 68.02 6.19 45.90
CA PHE A 604 67.96 4.93 46.67
C PHE A 604 69.35 4.30 46.82
N VAL A 605 70.13 4.21 45.72
CA VAL A 605 71.50 3.68 45.74
C VAL A 605 72.44 4.61 46.52
N LYS A 606 72.40 5.94 46.31
CA LYS A 606 73.19 6.92 47.10
C LYS A 606 72.93 6.81 48.60
N ASN A 607 71.65 6.72 48.99
CA ASN A 607 71.22 6.63 50.37
C ASN A 607 71.50 5.27 51.00
N LYS A 608 71.85 4.24 50.20
CA LYS A 608 72.10 2.85 50.63
C LYS A 608 70.87 2.24 51.29
N ASP A 609 69.71 2.45 50.66
CA ASP A 609 68.44 1.88 51.10
C ASP A 609 68.51 0.34 51.07
N ASP A 610 67.93 -0.33 52.06
CA ASP A 610 67.96 -1.80 52.15
C ASP A 610 67.19 -2.45 50.98
N SER A 611 66.23 -1.75 50.37
CA SER A 611 65.52 -2.21 49.14
C SER A 611 66.41 -2.26 47.90
N ALA A 612 67.51 -1.51 47.89
CA ALA A 612 68.50 -1.50 46.81
C ALA A 612 69.64 -2.51 47.03
N LEU A 613 69.74 -3.17 48.19
CA LEU A 613 70.87 -4.05 48.51
C LEU A 613 70.73 -5.44 47.83
N ILE A 614 71.51 -5.70 46.78
CA ILE A 614 71.53 -7.02 46.11
C ILE A 614 72.41 -8.02 46.86
N SER A 615 73.58 -7.63 47.36
CA SER A 615 74.47 -8.55 48.09
C SER A 615 75.38 -7.84 49.09
N ARG A 616 75.84 -8.60 50.10
CA ARG A 616 76.76 -8.14 51.15
C ARG A 616 77.76 -9.26 51.47
N GLU A 617 78.95 -9.18 50.88
CA GLU A 617 79.97 -10.22 50.97
C GLU A 617 81.18 -9.77 51.80
N LYS A 618 81.74 -10.69 52.60
CA LYS A 618 82.84 -10.41 53.52
C LYS A 618 84.20 -10.62 52.85
N VAL A 619 85.03 -9.58 52.82
CA VAL A 619 86.33 -9.59 52.11
C VAL A 619 87.33 -10.47 52.86
N LYS A 620 87.68 -11.64 52.30
CA LYS A 620 88.61 -12.61 52.91
C LYS A 620 90.08 -12.18 52.72
N LEU A 621 90.81 -12.00 53.82
CA LEU A 621 92.28 -11.96 53.84
C LEU A 621 92.84 -13.39 53.87
N ASN A 622 93.61 -13.78 52.85
CA ASN A 622 94.21 -15.11 52.73
C ASN A 622 95.61 -15.17 53.37
N LEU A 623 95.76 -15.86 54.51
CA LEU A 623 96.98 -16.46 55.10
C LEU A 623 96.49 -17.34 56.29
N PHE A 624 96.75 -18.64 56.46
CA PHE A 624 97.53 -19.67 55.75
C PHE A 624 96.74 -21.01 55.74
N SER A 625 97.11 -21.94 54.85
CA SER A 625 96.66 -23.35 54.86
C SER A 625 97.52 -24.24 55.77
N ASP A 626 96.94 -25.26 56.43
CA ASP A 626 96.93 -26.65 55.91
C ASP A 626 96.27 -27.66 56.89
N LYS A 627 96.24 -28.94 56.45
CA LYS A 627 95.28 -30.01 56.78
C LYS A 627 95.52 -30.82 58.09
N GLU A 628 94.55 -31.72 58.31
CA GLU A 628 94.47 -32.92 59.18
C GLU A 628 93.78 -32.72 60.55
N GLU A 629 93.03 -33.66 61.14
CA GLU A 629 92.05 -34.72 60.77
C GLU A 629 91.86 -35.54 62.08
N ALA A 630 90.61 -35.86 62.47
CA ALA A 630 90.18 -36.74 63.59
C ALA A 630 90.75 -36.50 65.04
N LEU A 631 89.96 -36.03 66.02
CA LEU A 631 89.01 -36.79 66.89
C LEU A 631 89.73 -37.72 67.92
N ASP A 632 89.55 -37.67 69.26
CA ASP A 632 88.50 -37.10 70.11
C ASP A 632 88.98 -36.70 71.55
N LYS A 633 88.12 -35.92 72.23
CA LYS A 633 87.77 -35.97 73.68
C LYS A 633 88.74 -35.57 74.82
N VAL A 634 88.30 -34.48 75.48
CA VAL A 634 88.36 -34.09 76.91
C VAL A 634 89.65 -33.41 77.48
N ILE A 635 89.38 -32.29 78.18
CA ILE A 635 90.25 -31.46 79.05
C ILE A 635 91.34 -30.60 78.36
N ARG A 636 90.97 -29.37 77.97
CA ARG A 636 91.41 -28.11 78.62
C ARG A 636 90.86 -26.87 77.91
N CYS A 637 89.75 -26.33 78.44
CA CYS A 637 89.40 -24.92 78.23
C CYS A 637 90.27 -24.01 79.11
N THR A 638 90.06 -22.69 78.99
CA THR A 638 90.53 -21.60 79.87
C THR A 638 92.01 -21.17 79.79
N GLU A 639 92.54 -20.90 78.58
CA GLU A 639 93.62 -19.89 78.44
C GLU A 639 93.64 -19.08 77.11
N LYS A 640 92.68 -19.27 76.19
CA LYS A 640 92.60 -18.50 74.91
C LYS A 640 91.51 -17.42 74.85
N VAL A 641 90.62 -17.34 75.84
CA VAL A 641 89.43 -16.45 75.78
C VAL A 641 89.76 -14.96 75.90
N VAL A 642 90.88 -14.60 76.54
CA VAL A 642 91.23 -13.18 76.83
C VAL A 642 91.92 -12.47 75.64
N LYS A 643 92.30 -13.19 74.57
CA LYS A 643 93.05 -12.61 73.42
C LYS A 643 92.26 -12.42 72.12
N LEU A 644 90.97 -12.76 72.08
CA LEU A 644 90.16 -12.70 70.85
C LEU A 644 89.17 -11.51 70.78
N VAL A 645 89.01 -10.74 71.86
CA VAL A 645 87.80 -9.89 72.04
C VAL A 645 87.94 -8.46 71.48
N LEU A 646 89.14 -7.95 71.17
CA LEU A 646 89.36 -6.50 70.97
C LEU A 646 90.24 -6.09 69.77
N THR A 647 90.19 -6.75 68.60
CA THR A 647 90.56 -6.11 67.29
C THR A 647 90.25 -7.01 66.08
N VAL A 648 89.07 -6.84 65.47
CA VAL A 648 88.85 -7.18 64.04
C VAL A 648 87.87 -6.15 63.47
N ASN A 649 88.31 -5.33 62.51
CA ASN A 649 87.41 -4.56 61.66
C ASN A 649 87.08 -5.45 60.45
N ASP A 650 85.80 -5.80 60.29
CA ASP A 650 85.36 -6.58 59.13
C ASP A 650 84.97 -5.64 57.99
N LYS A 651 85.62 -5.79 56.83
CA LYS A 651 85.24 -5.10 55.60
C LYS A 651 84.21 -5.94 54.84
N HIS A 652 83.07 -5.34 54.52
CA HIS A 652 82.06 -5.93 53.67
C HIS A 652 81.94 -5.13 52.38
N GLU A 653 81.83 -5.83 51.26
CA GLU A 653 81.48 -5.25 49.97
C GLU A 653 79.97 -5.37 49.80
N GLU A 654 79.29 -4.22 49.73
CA GLU A 654 77.84 -4.13 49.57
C GLU A 654 77.53 -3.65 48.15
N ILE A 655 76.81 -4.47 47.38
CA ILE A 655 76.36 -4.12 46.03
C ILE A 655 74.94 -3.60 46.14
N TYR A 656 74.76 -2.32 45.79
CA TYR A 656 73.46 -1.66 45.72
C TYR A 656 73.07 -1.45 44.26
N GLU A 657 71.86 -1.84 43.89
CA GLU A 657 71.33 -1.75 42.54
C GLU A 657 69.80 -1.60 42.61
N TYR A 658 69.25 -0.55 42.00
CA TYR A 658 67.82 -0.25 42.07
C TYR A 658 67.33 0.46 40.80
N PHE A 659 66.08 0.17 40.45
CA PHE A 659 65.25 0.92 39.51
C PHE A 659 63.81 0.88 40.01
N ASP A 660 63.03 1.90 39.69
CA ASP A 660 61.58 1.89 39.93
C ASP A 660 60.91 1.19 38.73
N PRO A 661 60.29 0.01 38.90
CA PRO A 661 59.67 -0.68 37.77
C PRO A 661 58.45 0.09 37.27
N GLY A 662 58.21 0.06 35.96
CA GLY A 662 56.97 0.59 35.39
C GLY A 662 55.76 -0.20 35.88
N GLN A 663 54.58 0.42 35.86
CA GLN A 663 53.33 -0.29 36.13
C GLN A 663 52.93 -1.15 34.92
N LYS A 664 52.40 -2.35 35.17
CA LYS A 664 51.74 -3.16 34.14
C LYS A 664 50.58 -2.36 33.50
N GLY A 665 50.46 -2.43 32.18
CA GLY A 665 49.30 -1.90 31.46
C GLY A 665 48.05 -2.74 31.70
N GLY A 666 46.88 -2.11 31.74
CA GLY A 666 45.62 -2.79 31.98
C GLY A 666 45.21 -3.72 30.84
N ASP A 667 44.54 -4.82 31.18
CA ASP A 667 44.03 -5.79 30.22
C ASP A 667 42.87 -5.17 29.39
N GLY A 668 42.78 -5.54 28.10
CA GLY A 668 41.70 -5.09 27.22
C GLY A 668 40.40 -5.84 27.51
N GLY A 669 39.28 -5.13 27.62
CA GLY A 669 37.94 -5.72 27.82
C GLY A 669 37.50 -6.56 26.62
N ARG A 670 36.79 -7.65 26.87
CA ARG A 670 36.25 -8.54 25.83
C ARG A 670 35.16 -7.83 25.04
N GLY A 671 35.07 -8.07 23.74
CA GLY A 671 33.92 -7.62 22.95
C GLY A 671 32.68 -8.49 23.23
N GLY A 672 31.52 -7.88 23.37
CA GLY A 672 30.27 -8.57 23.68
C GLY A 672 29.82 -9.54 22.59
N ILE A 673 29.16 -10.63 22.99
CA ILE A 673 28.60 -11.60 22.04
C ILE A 673 27.46 -10.96 21.24
N GLY A 674 27.44 -11.13 19.92
CA GLY A 674 26.32 -10.69 19.07
C GLY A 674 25.03 -11.45 19.37
N GLY A 675 23.92 -10.71 19.46
CA GLY A 675 22.60 -11.23 19.83
C GLY A 675 22.10 -12.27 18.84
N ILE A 676 21.24 -13.19 19.29
CA ILE A 676 20.65 -14.20 18.39
C ILE A 676 19.54 -13.55 17.56
N GLY A 677 19.41 -13.93 16.29
CA GLY A 677 18.24 -13.57 15.48
C GLY A 677 16.94 -14.10 16.09
N GLY A 678 15.84 -13.39 15.86
CA GLY A 678 14.51 -13.85 16.23
C GLY A 678 14.13 -15.14 15.49
N LYS A 679 13.07 -15.80 15.96
CA LYS A 679 12.49 -16.94 15.24
C LYS A 679 11.67 -16.42 14.06
N HIS A 680 11.75 -17.11 12.92
CA HIS A 680 10.80 -16.88 11.84
C HIS A 680 9.40 -17.36 12.25
N GLY A 681 8.38 -16.76 11.66
CA GLY A 681 6.99 -17.21 11.77
C GLY A 681 6.70 -18.39 10.82
N PHE A 682 5.42 -18.76 10.73
CA PHE A 682 4.92 -19.80 9.83
C PHE A 682 4.02 -19.21 8.74
N VAL A 683 4.15 -19.71 7.51
CA VAL A 683 3.23 -19.43 6.39
C VAL A 683 2.33 -20.65 6.15
N VAL A 684 1.02 -20.46 6.20
CA VAL A 684 0.02 -21.47 5.82
C VAL A 684 -0.91 -20.88 4.77
N LEU A 685 -0.87 -21.43 3.54
CA LEU A 685 -1.76 -21.03 2.45
C LEU A 685 -2.69 -22.19 2.07
N ASN A 686 -3.96 -22.08 2.46
CA ASN A 686 -4.99 -23.09 2.19
C ASN A 686 -5.80 -22.72 0.94
N SER A 687 -5.78 -23.59 -0.07
CA SER A 687 -6.64 -23.50 -1.25
C SER A 687 -7.62 -24.67 -1.33
N SER A 688 -8.87 -24.42 -1.70
CA SER A 688 -9.83 -25.47 -2.07
C SER A 688 -9.59 -26.05 -3.46
N SER A 689 -8.81 -25.37 -4.30
CA SER A 689 -8.34 -25.86 -5.60
C SER A 689 -6.84 -26.15 -5.56
N LYS A 690 -6.31 -26.95 -6.48
CA LYS A 690 -4.86 -27.17 -6.55
C LYS A 690 -4.17 -25.90 -7.07
N LEU A 691 -3.37 -25.26 -6.23
CA LEU A 691 -2.51 -24.14 -6.63
C LEU A 691 -1.61 -24.56 -7.80
N LEU A 692 -1.60 -23.73 -8.87
CA LEU A 692 -0.71 -23.89 -10.02
C LEU A 692 0.67 -23.30 -9.73
N GLU A 693 0.72 -22.27 -8.90
CA GLU A 693 1.90 -21.50 -8.52
C GLU A 693 1.85 -21.19 -7.02
N ASN A 694 3.00 -20.91 -6.41
CA ASN A 694 3.14 -20.56 -4.99
C ASN A 694 3.82 -19.19 -4.85
N PRO A 695 3.53 -18.42 -3.78
CA PRO A 695 4.28 -17.22 -3.47
C PRO A 695 5.72 -17.55 -3.06
N ASN A 696 6.60 -16.56 -3.19
CA ASN A 696 7.93 -16.63 -2.61
C ASN A 696 7.86 -16.44 -1.08
N ILE A 697 8.59 -17.25 -0.31
CA ILE A 697 8.54 -17.22 1.17
C ILE A 697 9.95 -16.98 1.72
N LEU A 698 10.11 -16.02 2.63
CA LEU A 698 11.37 -15.73 3.32
C LEU A 698 11.24 -16.05 4.82
N GLU A 699 12.19 -16.86 5.30
CA GLU A 699 12.26 -17.41 6.67
C GLU A 699 13.70 -17.27 7.24
N GLU A 700 14.39 -16.16 6.96
CA GLU A 700 15.76 -15.93 7.44
C GLU A 700 15.78 -15.29 8.84
N SER A 701 16.88 -15.45 9.57
CA SER A 701 17.32 -14.48 10.60
C SER A 701 18.82 -14.64 10.84
N ARG A 702 19.49 -13.55 11.21
CA ARG A 702 20.95 -13.55 11.41
C ARG A 702 21.29 -13.22 12.85
N ARG A 703 22.34 -13.85 13.37
CA ARG A 703 22.99 -13.42 14.61
C ARG A 703 23.65 -12.06 14.37
N GLY A 704 23.59 -11.17 15.35
CA GLY A 704 24.37 -9.95 15.36
C GLY A 704 25.87 -10.24 15.31
N LEU A 705 26.65 -9.25 14.88
CA LEU A 705 28.10 -9.35 14.93
C LEU A 705 28.58 -9.29 16.39
N ASN A 706 29.62 -10.06 16.72
CA ASN A 706 30.31 -9.90 18.00
C ASN A 706 31.02 -8.54 18.02
N GLY A 707 31.03 -7.90 19.19
CA GLY A 707 31.88 -6.75 19.45
C GLY A 707 33.36 -7.14 19.37
N LYS A 708 34.20 -6.17 19.06
CA LYS A 708 35.66 -6.31 19.07
C LYS A 708 36.18 -6.26 20.51
N GLY A 709 37.23 -7.02 20.80
CA GLY A 709 37.97 -6.83 22.04
C GLY A 709 38.65 -5.45 22.05
N GLY A 710 38.70 -4.83 23.23
CA GLY A 710 39.51 -3.65 23.45
C GLY A 710 41.00 -3.95 23.35
N SER A 711 41.78 -2.92 23.05
CA SER A 711 43.24 -3.03 23.02
C SER A 711 43.79 -3.07 24.45
N PRO A 712 44.84 -3.87 24.74
CA PRO A 712 45.52 -3.79 26.02
C PRO A 712 46.23 -2.43 26.17
N GLY A 713 46.37 -1.97 27.40
CA GLY A 713 47.23 -0.84 27.73
C GLY A 713 48.71 -1.23 27.64
N LEU A 714 49.54 -0.29 27.19
CA LEU A 714 50.99 -0.47 27.17
C LEU A 714 51.53 -0.46 28.60
N GLY A 715 52.52 -1.31 28.90
CA GLY A 715 53.24 -1.22 30.17
C GLY A 715 54.11 0.03 30.24
N GLY A 716 54.21 0.62 31.43
CA GLY A 716 55.10 1.74 31.67
C GLY A 716 56.57 1.34 31.52
N LYS A 717 57.42 2.26 31.07
CA LYS A 717 58.88 2.08 31.05
C LYS A 717 59.41 1.96 32.48
N ASN A 718 60.41 1.10 32.70
CA ASN A 718 61.16 1.12 33.93
C ASN A 718 61.91 2.45 34.08
N GLY A 719 61.99 2.98 35.31
CA GLY A 719 62.87 4.11 35.61
C GLY A 719 64.34 3.72 35.47
N ARG A 720 65.24 4.70 35.32
CA ARG A 720 66.68 4.45 35.12
C ARG A 720 67.28 3.56 36.21
N LYS A 721 68.09 2.60 35.79
CA LYS A 721 68.75 1.62 36.65
C LYS A 721 70.12 2.11 37.10
N TYR A 722 70.31 2.20 38.42
CA TYR A 722 71.56 2.64 39.02
C TYR A 722 72.21 1.51 39.81
N ARG A 723 73.54 1.48 39.82
CA ARG A 723 74.36 0.53 40.58
C ARG A 723 75.54 1.22 41.25
N GLY A 724 75.90 0.76 42.43
CA GLY A 724 77.07 1.21 43.17
C GLY A 724 77.60 0.14 44.11
N VAL A 725 78.91 0.11 44.31
CA VAL A 725 79.58 -0.86 45.19
C VAL A 725 80.22 -0.12 46.35
N TYR A 726 79.69 -0.33 47.55
CA TYR A 726 80.12 0.36 48.78
C TYR A 726 80.97 -0.56 49.65
N ILE A 727 82.19 -0.13 49.97
CA ILE A 727 83.04 -0.79 50.96
C ILE A 727 82.66 -0.26 52.34
N ASN A 728 82.05 -1.13 53.13
CA ASN A 728 81.48 -0.80 54.43
C ASN A 728 82.34 -1.40 55.55
N GLU A 729 83.20 -0.57 56.15
CA GLU A 729 84.06 -0.96 57.26
C GLU A 729 83.34 -0.74 58.59
N ARG A 730 82.98 -1.81 59.30
CA ARG A 730 82.19 -1.73 60.54
C ARG A 730 82.86 -2.44 61.71
N VAL A 731 82.75 -1.84 62.89
CA VAL A 731 83.26 -2.37 64.16
C VAL A 731 82.10 -3.04 64.91
N PHE A 732 82.31 -4.28 65.38
CA PHE A 732 81.34 -5.14 66.10
C PHE A 732 79.98 -5.41 65.38
N PRO A 733 79.94 -6.15 64.25
CA PRO A 733 78.69 -6.45 63.54
C PRO A 733 77.69 -7.31 64.34
N ALA A 734 78.18 -8.30 65.09
CA ALA A 734 77.34 -9.32 65.74
C ALA A 734 76.37 -8.79 66.81
N VAL A 735 76.68 -7.64 67.43
CA VAL A 735 75.82 -7.00 68.45
C VAL A 735 74.67 -6.21 67.81
N ARG A 736 74.74 -5.91 66.50
CA ARG A 736 73.70 -5.19 65.74
C ARG A 736 72.76 -6.10 64.95
N GLY A 737 72.86 -7.43 65.10
CA GLY A 737 71.86 -8.38 64.59
C GLY A 737 71.86 -8.63 63.08
N ILE A 738 72.91 -8.25 62.35
CA ILE A 738 73.01 -8.39 60.89
C ILE A 738 73.46 -9.82 60.53
N ARG A 739 72.87 -10.39 59.46
CA ARG A 739 73.26 -11.70 58.87
C ARG A 739 73.95 -11.50 57.51
N GLU A 740 74.85 -12.42 57.16
CA GLU A 740 75.45 -12.51 55.82
C GLU A 740 74.40 -13.02 54.80
N PHE A 741 74.49 -12.59 53.54
CA PHE A 741 73.62 -12.99 52.44
C PHE A 741 74.48 -13.56 51.29
N ASP A 742 74.42 -14.88 51.08
CA ASP A 742 75.14 -15.57 50.01
C ASP A 742 74.36 -15.50 48.68
N SER A 743 75.01 -14.98 47.64
CA SER A 743 74.42 -14.75 46.31
C SER A 743 74.49 -15.99 45.40
N LYS A 744 73.65 -17.02 45.66
CA LYS A 744 73.50 -18.18 44.74
C LYS A 744 72.03 -18.62 44.54
N CYS A 745 71.26 -17.82 43.81
CA CYS A 745 70.30 -18.29 42.78
C CYS A 745 69.56 -17.12 42.07
N ALA A 746 70.23 -16.52 41.10
CA ALA A 746 69.69 -15.84 39.92
C ALA A 746 70.88 -15.77 38.93
N ILE A 747 70.77 -15.96 37.61
CA ILE A 747 69.65 -15.67 36.71
C ILE A 747 69.47 -16.85 35.73
N SER A 748 68.21 -17.24 35.50
CA SER A 748 67.73 -17.67 34.18
C SER A 748 66.27 -17.23 34.07
N GLY A 749 66.02 -16.17 33.30
CA GLY A 749 64.67 -15.69 33.04
C GLY A 749 63.84 -16.73 32.29
N GLY A 750 62.55 -16.79 32.59
CA GLY A 750 61.64 -17.82 32.08
C GLY A 750 60.52 -18.09 33.09
N VAL A 751 59.57 -17.16 33.17
CA VAL A 751 58.47 -17.21 34.14
C VAL A 751 57.64 -18.49 33.95
N LEU A 752 57.66 -19.34 34.98
CA LEU A 752 56.71 -20.43 35.15
C LEU A 752 55.58 -19.90 36.05
N GLU A 753 54.44 -19.49 35.47
CA GLU A 753 53.25 -19.22 36.28
C GLU A 753 52.75 -20.53 36.89
N THR A 754 53.04 -20.72 38.18
CA THR A 754 52.52 -21.84 38.95
C THR A 754 51.04 -21.66 39.24
N THR A 755 50.24 -22.53 38.63
CA THR A 755 49.22 -23.34 39.29
C THR A 755 48.99 -23.02 40.78
N ARG A 756 48.06 -22.11 41.09
CA ARG A 756 47.49 -22.01 42.45
C ARG A 756 46.40 -23.07 42.61
N ALA A 757 46.82 -24.31 42.89
CA ALA A 757 45.94 -25.42 43.21
C ALA A 757 46.41 -26.20 44.44
N VAL A 758 46.18 -25.64 45.63
CA VAL A 758 45.75 -26.42 46.80
C VAL A 758 44.54 -25.72 47.42
N THR A 759 43.38 -26.14 46.93
CA THR A 759 42.19 -26.47 47.74
C THR A 759 42.01 -25.74 49.08
N THR A 760 41.24 -24.66 49.07
CA THR A 760 40.28 -24.43 50.15
C THR A 760 39.11 -25.38 49.93
N ALA A 761 39.18 -26.58 50.51
CA ALA A 761 38.07 -27.52 50.50
C ALA A 761 37.02 -27.15 51.56
N ALA A 762 35.75 -27.33 51.20
CA ALA A 762 34.62 -27.52 52.11
C ALA A 762 34.25 -26.38 53.10
N SER A 763 33.76 -25.25 52.57
CA SER A 763 32.81 -24.38 53.30
C SER A 763 31.35 -24.81 53.07
N SER A 764 31.03 -26.08 53.31
CA SER A 764 29.63 -26.58 53.27
C SER A 764 29.42 -27.86 54.10
N ALA A 765 29.51 -27.76 55.43
CA ALA A 765 29.01 -28.80 56.34
C ALA A 765 28.71 -28.24 57.74
N THR A 766 27.58 -27.56 57.89
CA THR A 766 27.04 -27.13 59.19
C THR A 766 26.47 -28.34 59.95
N ILE A 767 27.32 -29.23 60.46
CA ILE A 767 26.89 -30.42 61.24
C ILE A 767 27.68 -30.51 62.54
N THR A 768 27.01 -30.05 63.62
CA THR A 768 27.19 -30.40 65.04
C THR A 768 28.59 -30.70 65.57
N GLY A 769 29.16 -29.73 66.28
CA GLY A 769 30.20 -30.02 67.28
C GLY A 769 29.61 -30.77 68.48
N ALA A 770 30.05 -32.01 68.70
CA ALA A 770 29.76 -32.78 69.90
C ALA A 770 31.05 -33.40 70.48
N ALA A 771 31.49 -32.80 71.58
CA ALA A 771 32.28 -33.40 72.67
C ALA A 771 33.79 -33.74 72.48
N VAL A 772 34.49 -33.59 73.63
CA VAL A 772 35.81 -34.15 74.02
C VAL A 772 37.05 -33.55 73.31
N GLY A 773 38.12 -33.13 73.99
CA GLY A 773 38.36 -32.99 75.44
C GLY A 773 39.64 -33.67 75.94
N ALA A 774 40.65 -32.85 76.28
CA ALA A 774 41.79 -33.15 77.16
C ALA A 774 42.90 -34.11 76.66
N ALA A 775 44.03 -34.04 77.39
CA ALA A 775 45.33 -34.72 77.26
C ALA A 775 46.32 -34.13 76.21
N GLU A 776 47.62 -33.94 76.52
CA GLU A 776 48.28 -34.01 77.83
C GLU A 776 49.54 -33.14 77.92
N ALA A 777 49.77 -32.71 79.16
CA ALA A 777 50.94 -32.03 79.64
C ALA A 777 52.15 -32.97 79.78
N SER A 778 53.31 -32.59 79.23
CA SER A 778 54.64 -32.92 79.80
C SER A 778 55.81 -32.28 79.03
N LYS A 779 56.35 -31.18 79.55
CA LYS A 779 57.78 -30.81 79.35
C LYS A 779 58.37 -29.97 80.48
N LYS A 780 57.84 -30.16 81.70
CA LYS A 780 58.32 -29.54 82.95
C LYS A 780 59.18 -30.55 83.73
N THR A 781 60.40 -30.86 83.26
CA THR A 781 61.33 -31.78 83.99
C THR A 781 62.77 -31.75 83.44
N LEU A 782 63.47 -30.60 83.55
CA LEU A 782 64.94 -30.60 83.39
C LEU A 782 65.66 -29.53 84.24
N ILE A 783 65.06 -28.35 84.41
CA ILE A 783 65.68 -27.24 85.16
C ILE A 783 65.54 -27.42 86.69
N GLU A 784 64.49 -28.10 87.17
CA GLU A 784 64.31 -28.45 88.60
C GLU A 784 65.32 -29.51 89.13
N LYS A 785 66.19 -30.09 88.28
CA LYS A 785 67.21 -31.08 88.69
C LYS A 785 68.60 -30.52 89.00
N ILE A 786 68.87 -29.24 88.74
CA ILE A 786 70.20 -28.62 88.98
C ILE A 786 70.24 -27.84 90.32
N LEU A 787 69.08 -27.46 90.89
CA LEU A 787 68.99 -26.60 92.07
C LEU A 787 68.88 -27.35 93.42
N ILE A 788 69.03 -28.67 93.42
CA ILE A 788 68.93 -29.50 94.65
C ILE A 788 70.31 -29.80 95.29
N GLU A 789 71.42 -29.46 94.62
CA GLU A 789 72.77 -29.94 94.98
C GLU A 789 73.63 -28.99 95.84
N ILE A 790 73.09 -27.84 96.31
CA ILE A 790 73.83 -26.87 97.16
C ILE A 790 72.99 -26.43 98.38
N GLY A 791 72.45 -27.39 99.12
CA GLY A 791 71.49 -27.13 100.19
C GLY A 791 72.02 -26.34 101.40
N LEU A 792 71.47 -25.15 101.64
CA LEU A 792 71.47 -24.46 102.94
C LEU A 792 70.06 -23.90 103.24
N LYS A 793 69.65 -23.89 104.51
CA LYS A 793 68.24 -23.76 104.96
C LYS A 793 67.84 -22.34 105.37
N SER A 794 66.53 -22.04 105.20
CA SER A 794 65.63 -21.25 106.08
C SER A 794 66.11 -19.87 106.60
N ASN A 795 65.37 -18.76 106.44
CA ASN A 795 64.06 -18.59 107.06
C ASN A 795 63.32 -17.30 106.61
N GLN A 796 61.98 -17.37 106.62
CA GLN A 796 60.99 -16.35 107.05
C GLN A 796 61.00 -14.86 106.60
N VAL A 797 59.83 -14.47 106.06
CA VAL A 797 58.96 -13.33 106.49
C VAL A 797 59.00 -11.96 105.75
N ALA A 798 57.78 -11.57 105.34
CA ALA A 798 57.18 -10.22 105.20
C ALA A 798 57.52 -9.26 104.03
N PHE A 799 56.43 -8.78 103.37
CA PHE A 799 56.15 -7.41 102.86
C PHE A 799 57.19 -6.73 101.91
N SER A 800 56.86 -5.82 100.98
CA SER A 800 55.59 -5.34 100.39
C SER A 800 55.90 -4.50 99.13
N VAL A 801 54.99 -4.49 98.15
CA VAL A 801 54.86 -3.47 97.08
C VAL A 801 54.52 -2.10 97.72
N PRO A 802 54.87 -0.87 97.21
CA PRO A 802 55.13 -0.45 95.81
C PRO A 802 56.32 0.53 95.54
N GLY A 803 56.57 0.81 94.25
CA GLY A 803 56.37 2.17 93.74
C GLY A 803 57.54 3.10 93.38
N ALA A 804 57.44 3.68 92.18
CA ALA A 804 57.76 5.06 91.78
C ALA A 804 59.23 5.55 91.65
N LEU A 805 59.53 5.99 90.42
CA LEU A 805 60.13 7.30 90.04
C LEU A 805 61.25 7.94 90.89
N GLY A 806 62.34 8.31 90.21
CA GLY A 806 63.19 9.42 90.68
C GLY A 806 64.68 9.27 90.37
N SER A 807 65.12 9.86 89.26
CA SER A 807 66.55 10.02 88.96
C SER A 807 67.22 11.02 89.91
N PHE A 808 68.37 10.65 90.48
CA PHE A 808 69.45 11.60 90.79
C PHE A 808 70.80 10.86 90.76
N GLY A 809 71.78 11.38 90.02
CA GLY A 809 73.11 10.78 89.95
C GLY A 809 74.04 11.33 91.03
N ILE A 810 75.20 10.68 91.21
CA ILE A 810 76.47 11.34 91.56
C ILE A 810 77.65 10.46 91.10
N THR A 811 78.68 11.16 90.66
CA THR A 811 79.94 10.69 90.06
C THR A 811 80.95 10.20 91.12
N LEU A 812 81.94 9.39 90.70
CA LEU A 812 83.40 9.46 90.96
C LEU A 812 83.99 8.02 90.90
N ALA A 813 84.89 7.65 89.98
CA ALA A 813 86.28 8.09 89.71
C ALA A 813 87.26 6.98 90.19
N ALA A 814 88.48 6.76 89.68
CA ALA A 814 89.33 7.38 88.65
C ALA A 814 90.11 6.23 87.95
N GLN A 815 90.35 6.16 86.62
CA GLN A 815 91.13 7.03 85.71
C GLN A 815 92.66 6.72 85.67
N GLY A 816 93.21 6.52 84.46
CA GLY A 816 94.61 6.13 84.23
C GLY A 816 94.77 5.24 82.98
N ALA A 817 94.38 5.67 81.78
CA ALA A 817 95.15 6.54 80.86
C ALA A 817 96.11 5.78 79.92
N PHE A 818 95.72 5.68 78.63
CA PHE A 818 96.60 5.81 77.47
C PHE A 818 95.75 6.32 76.28
N SER A 819 96.32 7.16 75.42
CA SER A 819 95.58 7.97 74.44
C SER A 819 95.80 7.58 72.98
N ALA A 820 94.73 7.70 72.20
CA ALA A 820 94.69 8.03 70.77
C ALA A 820 95.54 7.21 69.76
N ILE A 821 94.85 6.48 68.89
CA ILE A 821 95.10 6.55 67.44
C ILE A 821 93.76 6.79 66.73
N SER A 822 93.71 7.83 65.89
CA SER A 822 92.63 8.02 64.93
C SER A 822 92.82 7.02 63.79
N ALA A 823 91.91 6.05 63.67
CA ALA A 823 91.78 5.25 62.46
C ALA A 823 90.69 5.90 61.59
N HIS A 824 91.08 6.46 60.45
CA HIS A 824 90.12 6.79 59.40
C HIS A 824 89.44 5.49 58.95
N LEU A 825 88.18 5.29 59.38
CA LEU A 825 87.30 4.31 58.74
C LEU A 825 86.92 4.85 57.36
N SER A 826 87.68 4.44 56.35
CA SER A 826 87.41 4.78 54.96
C SER A 826 86.27 3.91 54.42
N SER A 827 85.05 4.11 54.92
CA SER A 827 83.87 3.58 54.26
C SER A 827 83.60 4.43 53.02
N HIS A 828 83.80 3.85 51.84
CA HIS A 828 83.83 4.57 50.57
C HIS A 828 83.14 3.77 49.47
N TRP A 829 82.62 4.49 48.47
CA TRP A 829 82.25 3.87 47.21
C TRP A 829 83.52 3.36 46.52
N LYS A 830 83.61 2.06 46.31
CA LYS A 830 84.58 1.41 45.41
C LYS A 830 84.17 1.69 43.96
N GLU A 831 82.86 1.65 43.70
CA GLU A 831 82.22 2.15 42.49
C GLU A 831 81.09 3.09 42.94
N ALA A 832 81.17 4.37 42.56
CA ALA A 832 80.12 5.34 42.90
C ALA A 832 78.80 4.96 42.20
N PRO A 833 77.63 5.40 42.71
CA PRO A 833 76.36 5.22 42.04
C PRO A 833 76.44 5.78 40.62
N HIS A 834 76.31 4.90 39.63
CA HIS A 834 76.32 5.23 38.22
C HIS A 834 75.11 4.57 37.54
N GLU A 835 74.61 5.23 36.50
CA GLU A 835 73.61 4.64 35.61
C GLU A 835 74.27 3.45 34.90
N VAL A 836 73.58 2.30 34.87
CA VAL A 836 74.07 1.11 34.18
C VAL A 836 73.49 1.13 32.78
N ASP A 837 74.35 1.38 31.79
CA ASP A 837 74.01 1.20 30.37
C ASP A 837 73.78 -0.31 30.08
N ASN A 838 72.56 -0.76 30.34
CA ASN A 838 72.04 -2.00 29.78
C ASN A 838 71.30 -1.66 28.48
N ASP A 839 71.53 -2.43 27.41
CA ASP A 839 70.68 -2.40 26.21
C ASP A 839 69.21 -2.82 26.52
N GLU A 840 68.95 -3.30 27.75
CA GLU A 840 67.63 -3.60 28.34
C GLU A 840 66.93 -2.36 28.96
N LEU A 841 67.48 -1.14 28.87
CA LEU A 841 66.85 0.08 29.41
C LEU A 841 65.51 0.46 28.74
N ASP A 842 65.13 -0.22 27.64
CA ASP A 842 63.80 -0.13 27.03
C ASP A 842 62.82 -1.23 27.51
N GLU A 843 63.19 -2.04 28.52
CA GLU A 843 62.25 -2.95 29.19
C GLU A 843 61.12 -2.16 29.84
N ARG A 844 59.96 -2.20 29.18
CA ARG A 844 58.68 -1.85 29.78
C ARG A 844 58.23 -2.97 30.71
N ALA A 845 57.44 -2.61 31.71
CA ALA A 845 56.57 -3.55 32.39
C ALA A 845 55.70 -4.30 31.37
N SER A 846 55.17 -5.46 31.76
CA SER A 846 54.28 -6.23 30.88
C SER A 846 53.12 -5.37 30.38
N GLU A 847 52.81 -5.46 29.09
CA GLU A 847 51.56 -4.94 28.54
C GLU A 847 50.35 -5.64 29.19
N GLY A 848 49.18 -5.04 29.02
CA GLY A 848 47.92 -5.72 29.31
C GLY A 848 47.76 -6.98 28.45
N ASN A 849 47.03 -7.95 28.96
CA ASN A 849 46.67 -9.12 28.17
C ASN A 849 45.60 -8.74 27.13
N LEU A 850 45.68 -9.37 25.96
CA LEU A 850 44.55 -9.39 25.02
C LEU A 850 43.38 -10.19 25.62
N PRO A 851 42.13 -9.74 25.43
CA PRO A 851 40.95 -10.46 25.91
C PRO A 851 40.88 -11.88 25.33
N VAL A 852 40.80 -12.88 26.21
CA VAL A 852 40.64 -14.29 25.82
C VAL A 852 39.25 -14.50 25.19
N GLY A 853 39.23 -15.17 24.03
CA GLY A 853 38.03 -15.39 23.22
C GLY A 853 36.87 -16.03 23.98
N LEU A 854 35.65 -15.61 23.63
CA LEU A 854 34.42 -16.04 24.28
C LEU A 854 34.01 -17.46 23.86
N ASN A 855 33.49 -18.23 24.82
CA ASN A 855 33.08 -19.62 24.65
C ASN A 855 31.55 -19.67 24.43
N GLU A 856 31.10 -20.23 23.31
CA GLU A 856 29.73 -20.02 22.79
C GLU A 856 28.62 -20.83 23.48
N ASN A 857 28.98 -21.64 24.47
CA ASN A 857 28.10 -22.63 25.08
C ASN A 857 27.25 -22.07 26.22
N ASN A 858 26.15 -21.36 25.92
CA ASN A 858 24.86 -21.37 26.67
C ASN A 858 23.92 -20.21 26.27
N ILE A 859 23.13 -20.37 25.21
CA ILE A 859 21.96 -19.51 24.99
C ILE A 859 20.76 -20.39 24.60
N LYS A 860 19.69 -20.34 25.41
CA LYS A 860 18.44 -21.09 25.19
C LYS A 860 17.32 -20.13 24.82
N THR A 861 16.69 -20.32 23.68
CA THR A 861 15.49 -19.57 23.27
C THR A 861 14.21 -20.24 23.81
N PRO A 862 13.24 -19.50 24.37
CA PRO A 862 11.90 -20.01 24.63
C PRO A 862 11.21 -20.48 23.34
N SER A 863 10.35 -21.49 23.42
CA SER A 863 9.58 -22.02 22.29
C SER A 863 8.09 -21.89 22.55
N ASP A 864 7.43 -21.00 21.83
CA ASP A 864 5.97 -20.93 21.77
C ASP A 864 5.47 -21.39 20.40
N GLN A 865 4.44 -22.23 20.41
CA GLN A 865 3.86 -22.84 19.22
C GLN A 865 2.67 -21.99 18.74
N PHE A 866 2.63 -21.69 17.44
CA PHE A 866 1.45 -21.10 16.81
C PHE A 866 0.28 -22.09 16.91
N SER A 867 -0.84 -21.66 17.49
CA SER A 867 -1.91 -22.59 17.85
C SER A 867 -2.89 -22.81 16.69
N PHE A 868 -3.09 -24.07 16.29
CA PHE A 868 -4.15 -24.47 15.35
C PHE A 868 -5.58 -24.11 15.81
N LYS A 869 -5.74 -23.67 17.06
CA LYS A 869 -7.00 -23.20 17.63
C LYS A 869 -7.41 -21.85 17.04
N THR A 870 -6.48 -20.89 16.94
CA THR A 870 -6.72 -19.55 16.39
C THR A 870 -7.22 -19.60 14.95
N ILE A 871 -6.59 -20.43 14.10
CA ILE A 871 -7.02 -20.66 12.71
C ILE A 871 -8.50 -21.11 12.65
N ARG A 872 -8.91 -22.05 13.51
CA ARG A 872 -10.29 -22.56 13.54
C ARG A 872 -11.30 -21.54 14.04
N GLU A 873 -10.87 -20.63 14.92
CA GLU A 873 -11.70 -19.53 15.43
C GLU A 873 -11.90 -18.48 14.33
N ASN A 874 -10.84 -18.08 13.62
CA ASN A 874 -10.93 -17.14 12.50
C ASN A 874 -11.79 -17.69 11.33
N GLU A 875 -11.70 -18.99 11.02
CA GLU A 875 -12.60 -19.64 10.05
C GLU A 875 -14.07 -19.68 10.50
N LYS A 876 -14.32 -19.75 11.81
CA LYS A 876 -15.68 -19.72 12.36
C LYS A 876 -16.26 -18.31 12.28
N SER A 877 -15.45 -17.28 12.58
CA SER A 877 -15.82 -15.87 12.40
C SER A 877 -16.14 -15.57 10.94
N TYR A 878 -15.29 -15.97 9.99
CA TYR A 878 -15.57 -15.82 8.56
C TYR A 878 -16.89 -16.51 8.15
N LYS A 879 -17.16 -17.72 8.63
CA LYS A 879 -18.45 -18.41 8.35
C LYS A 879 -19.65 -17.69 8.95
N GLN A 880 -19.50 -17.05 10.11
CA GLN A 880 -20.55 -16.25 10.72
C GLN A 880 -20.80 -14.97 9.91
N PHE A 881 -19.73 -14.25 9.52
CA PHE A 881 -19.81 -13.08 8.64
C PHE A 881 -20.46 -13.42 7.28
N TYR A 882 -20.02 -14.50 6.64
CA TYR A 882 -20.62 -15.04 5.40
C TYR A 882 -22.11 -15.39 5.61
N GLY A 883 -22.46 -16.04 6.72
CA GLY A 883 -23.85 -16.39 7.04
C GLY A 883 -24.75 -15.19 7.32
N GLN A 884 -24.24 -14.14 7.96
CA GLN A 884 -24.96 -12.89 8.20
C GLN A 884 -25.19 -12.06 6.94
N ASN A 885 -24.30 -12.19 5.94
CA ASN A 885 -24.39 -11.47 4.68
C ASN A 885 -24.86 -12.38 3.53
N ARG A 886 -25.53 -13.49 3.85
CA ARG A 886 -25.96 -14.48 2.86
C ARG A 886 -26.92 -13.91 1.82
N ASP A 887 -27.76 -12.94 2.20
CA ASP A 887 -28.70 -12.29 1.28
C ASP A 887 -28.00 -11.29 0.31
N PHE A 888 -26.75 -10.91 0.59
CA PHE A 888 -25.88 -10.19 -0.36
C PHE A 888 -25.03 -11.15 -1.19
N ILE A 889 -24.82 -12.38 -0.70
CA ILE A 889 -24.16 -13.45 -1.44
C ILE A 889 -25.16 -14.14 -2.38
N SER A 890 -26.46 -14.15 -2.09
CA SER A 890 -27.48 -14.64 -3.04
C SER A 890 -27.59 -13.73 -4.27
N ILE A 891 -27.26 -12.44 -4.16
CA ILE A 891 -27.04 -11.53 -5.30
C ILE A 891 -25.83 -11.97 -6.13
N LYS A 892 -24.76 -12.45 -5.49
CA LYS A 892 -23.62 -13.07 -6.18
C LYS A 892 -23.98 -14.43 -6.77
N GLU A 893 -24.79 -15.25 -6.09
CA GLU A 893 -25.35 -16.50 -6.63
C GLU A 893 -26.33 -16.23 -7.80
N LEU A 894 -26.96 -15.04 -7.85
CA LEU A 894 -27.74 -14.51 -8.99
C LEU A 894 -26.86 -14.00 -10.15
N LEU A 895 -25.58 -13.73 -9.92
CA LEU A 895 -24.58 -13.44 -10.95
C LEU A 895 -23.80 -14.69 -11.37
N ASP A 896 -23.77 -15.72 -10.52
CA ASP A 896 -23.14 -17.04 -10.77
C ASP A 896 -24.11 -18.06 -11.42
N LEU A 897 -25.44 -17.82 -11.37
CA LEU A 897 -26.50 -18.48 -12.15
C LEU A 897 -26.70 -17.84 -13.54
#